data_AF-A0A1N6ZXW7-F1
#
_entry.id   AF-A0A1N6ZXW7-F1
#
_cell.length_a   1.000
_cell.length_b   1.000
_cell.length_c   1.000
_cell.angle_alpha   90.00
_cell.angle_beta   90.00
_cell.angle_gamma   90.00
#
_symmetry.space_group_name_H-M   'P 1'
#
loop_
_entity.id
_entity.type
_entity.pdbx_description
1 polymer ?
#
loop_
_entity_poly.entity_id
_entity_poly.type
_entity_poly.pdbx_seq_one_letter_code
_entity_poly.pdbx_strand_id
1 'polypeptide(L)'
;MTSYDFAVELGLPVACLAVWTAVYWLARLPNRPAGVTAAAAAMELPGQEPPAVVSLLANQWQVTADAAESTLLDLAARGYVELRQADADPHHTTVHLTGRSPEYLTRYERLVLDRVTERAVDRVVPLTALSFADAGRAASWSKRLRRYVVADARRLGLSRRRFSKVMVTTLGVLGVVAAAGVAAGVWHLVNRTDDDPFGSFAAFAVTAVALVGIAARDLGERDTLVGREVAARWLGLRAWLARHESFADLPPAAVAVWDRYLSYGAALGVTRTASQVIHFGVADRKRLWSSYGGGWRQVPVTYPAGMPRYGQALGWIVFRAVLAGMVGWTLTRVVGVALLEPAPGSPDAAASLWSRLTSIDPVTLGVITLGLVLLGYAGYLGVRVLVDLVAPADVTGEVLWHQVWQVRSSDSDSSSTPVNHYLVVDDGHADQLRAWVLPEQIAGECRLGDVVTVRVRPWTRRVTRVTVHRPAPEIAEPHDDAEDEETGIAPATTAPDGIRPERLLSAAEVGAALGVRVSLVRPGSADEARWAARFVDGRNSTVLGVNVVPGGRMAKAALLMSRSVGQALPGVGDEAYTGRDRVVGRRGDVVLLVLRPNAVRETARCSPACLRPRCRASLRTCPPLDPEPIPR
;
A
#
# COMPACT_ATOMS: atom_id res chain seq x y z
N MET A 1 15.36 -27.91 34.76
CA MET A 1 14.16 -28.05 33.92
C MET A 1 13.56 -29.41 34.22
N THR A 2 12.40 -29.44 34.87
CA THR A 2 11.68 -30.66 35.21
C THR A 2 10.85 -31.15 34.02
N SER A 3 10.44 -32.42 34.00
CA SER A 3 9.52 -32.93 32.97
C SER A 3 8.19 -32.17 32.94
N TYR A 4 7.78 -31.59 34.06
CA TYR A 4 6.61 -30.72 34.17
C TYR A 4 6.83 -29.39 33.42
N ASP A 5 8.00 -28.77 33.57
CA ASP A 5 8.34 -27.52 32.87
C ASP A 5 8.30 -27.73 31.34
N PHE A 6 8.86 -28.84 30.85
CA PHE A 6 8.82 -29.19 29.42
C PHE A 6 7.38 -29.41 28.91
N ALA A 7 6.53 -30.06 29.70
CA ALA A 7 5.15 -30.32 29.32
C ALA A 7 4.32 -29.03 29.20
N VAL A 8 4.58 -28.04 30.07
CA VAL A 8 3.87 -26.75 30.07
C VAL A 8 4.46 -25.77 29.04
N GLU A 9 5.79 -25.64 28.98
CA GLU A 9 6.49 -24.68 28.12
C GLU A 9 6.39 -25.05 26.62
N LEU A 10 6.39 -26.35 26.28
CA LEU A 10 6.36 -26.83 24.90
C LEU A 10 5.16 -27.73 24.59
N GLY A 11 4.78 -28.62 25.50
CA GLY A 11 3.69 -29.58 25.27
C GLY A 11 2.33 -28.90 25.06
N LEU A 12 1.98 -27.93 25.91
CA LEU A 12 0.70 -27.20 25.82
C LEU A 12 0.59 -26.35 24.53
N PRO A 13 1.57 -25.50 24.16
CA PRO A 13 1.55 -24.77 22.89
C PRO A 13 1.42 -25.70 21.68
N VAL A 14 2.21 -26.77 21.62
CA VAL A 14 2.20 -27.73 20.50
C VAL A 14 0.86 -28.43 20.40
N ALA A 15 0.29 -28.90 21.52
CA ALA A 15 -1.02 -29.55 21.53
C ALA A 15 -2.13 -28.61 21.06
N CYS A 16 -2.17 -27.37 21.55
CA CYS A 16 -3.15 -26.37 21.16
C CYS A 16 -3.09 -26.03 19.65
N LEU A 17 -1.88 -25.83 19.12
CA LEU A 17 -1.68 -25.56 17.69
C LEU A 17 -2.01 -26.78 16.82
N ALA A 18 -1.65 -27.99 17.28
CA ALA A 18 -1.97 -29.23 16.58
C ALA A 18 -3.48 -29.47 16.50
N VAL A 19 -4.22 -29.25 17.60
CA VAL A 19 -5.69 -29.36 17.62
C VAL A 19 -6.32 -28.36 16.68
N TRP A 20 -5.91 -27.08 16.75
CA TRP A 20 -6.44 -26.06 15.84
C TRP A 20 -6.18 -26.42 14.37
N THR A 21 -4.95 -26.84 14.06
CA THR A 21 -4.54 -27.23 12.70
C THR A 21 -5.32 -28.44 12.21
N ALA A 22 -5.52 -29.46 13.06
CA ALA A 22 -6.31 -30.65 12.75
C ALA A 22 -7.78 -30.27 12.46
N VAL A 23 -8.40 -29.43 13.28
CA VAL A 23 -9.78 -28.96 13.06
C VAL A 23 -9.88 -28.15 11.76
N TYR A 24 -8.92 -27.26 11.51
CA TYR A 24 -8.87 -26.49 10.27
C TYR A 24 -8.68 -27.39 9.03
N TRP A 25 -7.84 -28.41 9.10
CA TRP A 25 -7.60 -29.35 8.02
C TRP A 25 -8.82 -30.26 7.75
N LEU A 26 -9.45 -30.76 8.82
CA LEU A 26 -10.71 -31.49 8.77
C LEU A 26 -11.83 -30.63 8.17
N ALA A 27 -11.87 -29.33 8.46
CA ALA A 27 -12.83 -28.42 7.85
C ALA A 27 -12.51 -28.15 6.37
N ARG A 28 -11.24 -28.20 5.95
CA ARG A 28 -10.84 -27.99 4.53
C ARG A 28 -11.19 -29.14 3.61
N LEU A 29 -11.05 -30.38 4.05
CA LEU A 29 -11.24 -31.59 3.23
C LEU A 29 -12.64 -31.68 2.58
N PRO A 30 -13.75 -31.69 3.33
CA PRO A 30 -15.09 -31.80 2.76
C PRO A 30 -15.50 -30.53 2.01
N ASN A 31 -14.84 -29.39 2.28
CA ASN A 31 -15.12 -28.09 1.70
C ASN A 31 -14.23 -27.75 0.50
N ARG A 32 -13.52 -28.72 -0.09
CA ARG A 32 -12.87 -28.49 -1.39
C ARG A 32 -13.95 -28.31 -2.47
N PRO A 33 -13.81 -27.31 -3.37
CA PRO A 33 -14.71 -27.20 -4.51
C PRO A 33 -14.60 -28.48 -5.34
N ALA A 34 -15.74 -29.05 -5.71
CA ALA A 34 -15.74 -30.24 -6.56
C ALA A 34 -15.22 -29.86 -7.96
N GLY A 35 -14.39 -30.73 -8.55
CA GLY A 35 -14.09 -30.65 -9.97
C GLY A 35 -15.38 -30.89 -10.77
N VAL A 36 -15.69 -30.01 -11.72
CA VAL A 36 -16.86 -30.15 -12.58
C VAL A 36 -16.44 -30.83 -13.88
N THR A 37 -17.05 -31.97 -14.19
CA THR A 37 -16.88 -32.64 -15.47
C THR A 37 -17.70 -31.92 -16.54
N ALA A 38 -17.08 -31.65 -17.69
CA ALA A 38 -17.76 -31.01 -18.82
C ALA A 38 -18.92 -31.87 -19.34
N ALA A 39 -20.03 -31.23 -19.69
CA ALA A 39 -21.10 -31.87 -20.44
C ALA A 39 -20.64 -32.13 -21.89
N ALA A 40 -21.46 -32.85 -22.66
CA ALA A 40 -21.23 -33.04 -24.09
C ALA A 40 -21.05 -31.68 -24.77
N ALA A 41 -20.05 -31.61 -25.65
CA ALA A 41 -19.65 -30.34 -26.22
C ALA A 41 -20.68 -29.84 -27.24
N ALA A 42 -21.28 -28.68 -26.97
CA ALA A 42 -22.40 -28.12 -27.71
C ALA A 42 -22.08 -26.70 -28.20
N MET A 43 -22.64 -26.35 -29.36
CA MET A 43 -22.50 -25.04 -30.02
C MET A 43 -23.47 -23.99 -29.46
N GLU A 44 -24.65 -24.43 -29.01
CA GLU A 44 -25.69 -23.53 -28.51
C GLU A 44 -25.27 -22.93 -27.15
N LEU A 45 -25.56 -21.64 -26.95
CA LEU A 45 -25.28 -20.97 -25.68
C LEU A 45 -26.13 -21.60 -24.55
N PRO A 46 -25.50 -22.17 -23.50
CA PRO A 46 -26.22 -22.94 -22.49
C PRO A 46 -27.22 -22.20 -21.60
N GLY A 47 -27.16 -20.87 -21.58
CA GLY A 47 -27.94 -20.05 -20.66
C GLY A 47 -27.68 -18.55 -20.81
N GLN A 48 -28.34 -17.77 -19.96
CA GLN A 48 -28.27 -16.30 -19.92
C GLN A 48 -27.37 -15.78 -18.79
N GLU A 49 -26.61 -16.65 -18.12
CA GLU A 49 -25.71 -16.22 -17.06
C GLU A 49 -24.68 -15.22 -17.61
N PRO A 50 -24.40 -14.11 -16.90
CA PRO A 50 -23.43 -13.13 -17.35
C PRO A 50 -22.02 -13.73 -17.50
N PRO A 51 -21.20 -13.31 -18.49
CA PRO A 51 -19.89 -13.90 -18.73
C PRO A 51 -18.93 -13.86 -17.52
N ALA A 52 -19.00 -12.81 -16.70
CA ALA A 52 -18.22 -12.75 -15.45
C ALA A 52 -18.56 -13.88 -14.46
N VAL A 53 -19.84 -14.23 -14.37
CA VAL A 53 -20.32 -15.35 -13.53
C VAL A 53 -19.88 -16.67 -14.16
N VAL A 54 -19.99 -16.82 -15.47
CA VAL A 54 -19.50 -18.02 -16.18
C VAL A 54 -18.00 -18.22 -15.96
N SER A 55 -17.21 -17.14 -15.96
CA SER A 55 -15.78 -17.19 -15.64
C SER A 55 -15.52 -17.73 -14.23
N LEU A 56 -16.28 -17.28 -13.23
CA LEU A 56 -16.23 -17.83 -11.87
C LEU A 56 -16.52 -19.34 -11.86
N LEU A 57 -17.55 -19.79 -12.58
CA LEU A 57 -17.94 -21.21 -12.64
C LEU A 57 -16.85 -22.07 -13.30
N ALA A 58 -16.29 -21.60 -14.42
CA ALA A 58 -15.30 -22.33 -15.19
C ALA A 58 -13.92 -22.39 -14.50
N ASN A 59 -13.58 -21.36 -13.71
CA ASN A 59 -12.31 -21.25 -13.00
C ASN A 59 -12.39 -21.76 -11.55
N GLN A 60 -13.11 -22.87 -11.33
CA GLN A 60 -13.21 -23.56 -10.02
C GLN A 60 -13.67 -22.62 -8.90
N TRP A 61 -14.68 -21.79 -9.16
CA TRP A 61 -15.25 -20.86 -8.18
C TRP A 61 -14.27 -19.77 -7.73
N GLN A 62 -13.34 -19.39 -8.61
CA GLN A 62 -12.40 -18.28 -8.41
C GLN A 62 -12.61 -17.21 -9.48
N VAL A 63 -12.64 -15.95 -9.06
CA VAL A 63 -12.69 -14.81 -9.99
C VAL A 63 -11.27 -14.52 -10.47
N THR A 64 -11.03 -14.68 -11.77
CA THR A 64 -9.78 -14.37 -12.46
C THR A 64 -9.88 -13.03 -13.20
N ALA A 65 -8.80 -12.61 -13.87
CA ALA A 65 -8.81 -11.42 -14.73
C ALA A 65 -9.84 -11.55 -15.87
N ASP A 66 -10.06 -12.77 -16.37
CA ASP A 66 -11.00 -13.11 -17.43
C ASP A 66 -12.43 -12.62 -17.15
N ALA A 67 -12.82 -12.47 -15.88
CA ALA A 67 -14.13 -11.94 -15.51
C ALA A 67 -14.30 -10.48 -15.98
N ALA A 68 -13.26 -9.65 -15.88
CA ALA A 68 -13.30 -8.28 -16.39
C ALA A 68 -13.25 -8.23 -17.92
N GLU A 69 -12.41 -9.06 -18.52
CA GLU A 69 -12.21 -9.14 -19.97
C GLU A 69 -13.50 -9.58 -20.68
N SER A 70 -14.09 -10.68 -20.22
CA SER A 70 -15.37 -11.19 -20.72
C SER A 70 -16.51 -10.19 -20.53
N THR A 71 -16.53 -9.45 -19.42
CA THR A 71 -17.51 -8.37 -19.20
C THR A 71 -17.35 -7.26 -20.22
N LEU A 72 -16.12 -6.82 -20.52
CA LEU A 72 -15.88 -5.78 -21.52
C LEU A 72 -16.33 -6.23 -22.91
N LEU A 73 -16.01 -7.45 -23.30
CA LEU A 73 -16.45 -8.03 -24.58
C LEU A 73 -17.97 -8.16 -24.64
N ASP A 74 -18.62 -8.51 -23.53
CA ASP A 74 -20.08 -8.61 -23.47
C ASP A 74 -20.78 -7.24 -23.56
N LEU A 75 -20.17 -6.20 -22.96
CA LEU A 75 -20.62 -4.83 -23.14
C LEU A 75 -20.47 -4.37 -24.60
N ALA A 76 -19.43 -4.85 -25.29
CA ALA A 76 -19.23 -4.57 -26.71
C ALA A 76 -20.26 -5.27 -27.59
N ALA A 77 -20.50 -6.57 -27.33
CA ALA A 77 -21.57 -7.37 -27.95
C ALA A 77 -22.95 -6.70 -27.80
N ARG A 78 -23.26 -6.15 -26.63
CA ARG A 78 -24.52 -5.43 -26.38
C ARG A 78 -24.55 -3.97 -26.89
N GLY A 79 -23.46 -3.48 -27.48
CA GLY A 79 -23.36 -2.15 -28.09
C GLY A 79 -23.23 -0.97 -27.11
N TYR A 80 -22.82 -1.22 -25.85
CA TYR A 80 -22.47 -0.14 -24.91
C TYR A 80 -21.11 0.49 -25.25
N VAL A 81 -20.23 -0.32 -25.83
CA VAL A 81 -18.94 0.10 -26.36
C VAL A 81 -18.72 -0.56 -27.72
N GLU A 82 -17.84 -0.01 -28.53
CA GLU A 82 -17.45 -0.60 -29.82
C GLU A 82 -15.93 -0.82 -29.82
N LEU A 83 -15.50 -2.02 -30.20
CA LEU A 83 -14.07 -2.34 -30.31
C LEU A 83 -13.63 -2.22 -31.76
N ARG A 84 -12.71 -1.28 -32.02
CA ARG A 84 -12.15 -1.05 -33.35
C ARG A 84 -10.67 -1.37 -33.38
N GLN A 85 -10.28 -2.18 -34.36
CA GLN A 85 -8.88 -2.49 -34.62
C GLN A 85 -8.44 -1.71 -35.87
N ALA A 86 -7.45 -0.85 -35.71
CA ALA A 86 -7.00 0.04 -36.78
C ALA A 86 -6.05 -0.65 -37.78
N ASP A 87 -5.32 -1.67 -37.35
CA ASP A 87 -4.33 -2.40 -38.16
C ASP A 87 -4.34 -3.91 -37.88
N ALA A 88 -3.37 -4.66 -38.40
CA ALA A 88 -3.27 -6.10 -38.17
C ALA A 88 -2.86 -6.48 -36.74
N ASP A 89 -2.34 -5.54 -35.94
CA ASP A 89 -1.87 -5.80 -34.58
C ASP A 89 -3.04 -5.71 -33.58
N PRO A 90 -3.41 -6.80 -32.89
CA PRO A 90 -4.46 -6.78 -31.88
C PRO A 90 -4.21 -5.77 -30.75
N HIS A 91 -2.96 -5.43 -30.43
CA HIS A 91 -2.61 -4.48 -29.37
C HIS A 91 -3.04 -3.04 -29.66
N HIS A 92 -3.27 -2.68 -30.92
CA HIS A 92 -3.76 -1.36 -31.33
C HIS A 92 -5.29 -1.27 -31.38
N THR A 93 -5.98 -2.25 -30.79
CA THR A 93 -7.43 -2.19 -30.64
C THR A 93 -7.85 -1.10 -29.64
N THR A 94 -8.81 -0.29 -30.04
CA THR A 94 -9.37 0.82 -29.28
C THR A 94 -10.83 0.58 -28.94
N VAL A 95 -11.25 1.07 -27.78
CA VAL A 95 -12.62 1.07 -27.28
C VAL A 95 -13.24 2.43 -27.56
N HIS A 96 -14.39 2.45 -28.22
CA HIS A 96 -15.18 3.64 -28.48
C HIS A 96 -16.45 3.60 -27.63
N LEU A 97 -16.72 4.67 -26.88
CA LEU A 97 -17.97 4.81 -26.14
C LEU A 97 -19.10 5.18 -27.11
N THR A 98 -20.17 4.38 -27.16
CA THR A 98 -21.32 4.65 -28.04
C THR A 98 -22.25 5.73 -27.49
N GLY A 99 -22.14 6.06 -26.20
CA GLY A 99 -22.99 7.03 -25.52
C GLY A 99 -24.39 6.50 -25.15
N ARG A 100 -24.62 5.19 -25.29
CA ARG A 100 -25.86 4.53 -24.87
C ARG A 100 -26.00 4.61 -23.34
N SER A 101 -27.21 4.88 -22.85
CA SER A 101 -27.49 4.90 -21.41
C SER A 101 -27.24 3.52 -20.79
N PRO A 102 -26.57 3.42 -19.62
CA PRO A 102 -26.25 2.15 -18.96
C PRO A 102 -27.48 1.57 -18.23
N GLU A 103 -28.59 1.42 -18.95
CA GLU A 103 -29.82 0.82 -18.43
C GLU A 103 -29.63 -0.69 -18.27
N TYR A 104 -30.08 -1.26 -17.14
CA TYR A 104 -30.01 -2.70 -16.83
C TYR A 104 -28.61 -3.30 -16.63
N LEU A 105 -27.57 -2.50 -16.36
CA LEU A 105 -26.24 -3.03 -16.02
C LEU A 105 -26.12 -3.46 -14.55
N THR A 106 -25.55 -4.64 -14.34
CA THR A 106 -25.11 -5.13 -13.02
C THR A 106 -24.00 -4.24 -12.43
N ARG A 107 -23.70 -4.41 -11.12
CA ARG A 107 -22.70 -3.57 -10.44
C ARG A 107 -21.28 -3.75 -11.02
N TYR A 108 -20.89 -4.97 -11.42
CA TYR A 108 -19.56 -5.21 -12.01
C TYR A 108 -19.48 -4.77 -13.48
N GLU A 109 -20.57 -4.86 -14.24
CA GLU A 109 -20.62 -4.31 -15.61
C GLU A 109 -20.46 -2.79 -15.59
N ARG A 110 -21.17 -2.11 -14.68
CA ARG A 110 -20.95 -0.68 -14.43
C ARG A 110 -19.52 -0.40 -14.02
N LEU A 111 -18.95 -1.17 -13.10
CA LEU A 111 -17.56 -0.99 -12.67
C LEU A 111 -16.55 -1.08 -13.84
N VAL A 112 -16.81 -1.93 -14.84
CA VAL A 112 -15.97 -2.04 -16.06
C VAL A 112 -16.25 -0.88 -17.02
N LEU A 113 -17.51 -0.52 -17.25
CA LEU A 113 -17.88 0.61 -18.12
C LEU A 113 -17.39 1.96 -17.57
N ASP A 114 -17.51 2.16 -16.25
CA ASP A 114 -17.02 3.34 -15.53
C ASP A 114 -15.50 3.44 -15.69
N ARG A 115 -14.79 2.31 -15.70
CA ARG A 115 -13.34 2.28 -15.93
C ARG A 115 -12.98 2.71 -17.35
N VAL A 116 -13.72 2.25 -18.35
CA VAL A 116 -13.53 2.71 -19.74
C VAL A 116 -13.84 4.20 -19.85
N THR A 117 -14.92 4.64 -19.21
CA THR A 117 -15.36 6.05 -19.23
C THR A 117 -14.37 6.97 -18.53
N GLU A 118 -13.83 6.56 -17.38
CA GLU A 118 -12.77 7.27 -16.64
C GLU A 118 -11.53 7.50 -17.51
N ARG A 119 -11.19 6.51 -18.35
CA ARG A 119 -10.02 6.60 -19.23
C ARG A 119 -10.32 7.23 -20.57
N ALA A 120 -11.57 7.46 -20.95
CA ALA A 120 -11.90 7.96 -22.27
C ALA A 120 -11.44 9.41 -22.48
N VAL A 121 -10.59 9.60 -23.49
CA VAL A 121 -10.30 10.92 -24.06
C VAL A 121 -10.96 10.97 -25.43
N ASP A 122 -11.81 11.98 -25.64
CA ASP A 122 -12.66 12.11 -26.83
C ASP A 122 -13.46 10.83 -27.15
N ARG A 123 -13.94 10.15 -26.10
CA ARG A 123 -14.70 8.88 -26.16
C ARG A 123 -13.92 7.66 -26.66
N VAL A 124 -12.58 7.74 -26.73
CA VAL A 124 -11.73 6.65 -27.20
C VAL A 124 -10.69 6.24 -26.14
N VAL A 125 -10.45 4.94 -26.00
CA VAL A 125 -9.41 4.36 -25.12
C VAL A 125 -8.73 3.15 -25.77
N PRO A 126 -7.40 3.11 -25.91
CA PRO A 126 -6.69 1.89 -26.28
C PRO A 126 -6.89 0.78 -25.23
N LEU A 127 -7.13 -0.47 -25.63
CA LEU A 127 -7.40 -1.56 -24.67
C LEU A 127 -6.28 -1.73 -23.64
N THR A 128 -5.03 -1.60 -24.07
CA THR A 128 -3.85 -1.69 -23.18
C THR A 128 -3.74 -0.51 -22.20
N ALA A 129 -4.45 0.59 -22.46
CA ALA A 129 -4.53 1.77 -21.59
C ALA A 129 -5.59 1.63 -20.48
N LEU A 130 -6.32 0.52 -20.38
CA LEU A 130 -7.26 0.26 -19.28
C LEU A 130 -6.55 -0.13 -17.96
N SER A 131 -5.28 -0.53 -18.06
CA SER A 131 -4.42 -0.91 -16.94
C SER A 131 -4.18 0.23 -15.94
N PHE A 132 -3.90 -0.13 -14.69
CA PHE A 132 -3.72 0.79 -13.57
C PHE A 132 -2.24 1.17 -13.40
N ALA A 133 -1.97 2.46 -13.19
CA ALA A 133 -0.63 2.91 -12.85
C ALA A 133 -0.24 2.60 -11.39
N ASP A 134 -1.24 2.48 -10.50
CA ASP A 134 -1.04 2.16 -9.09
C ASP A 134 -1.53 0.75 -8.75
N ALA A 135 -0.68 -0.02 -8.06
CA ALA A 135 -0.97 -1.40 -7.69
C ALA A 135 -2.04 -1.51 -6.58
N GLY A 136 -2.11 -0.54 -5.67
CA GLY A 136 -3.15 -0.50 -4.63
C GLY A 136 -4.54 -0.27 -5.21
N ARG A 137 -4.65 0.65 -6.18
CA ARG A 137 -5.87 0.92 -6.95
C ARG A 137 -6.29 -0.30 -7.78
N ALA A 138 -5.33 -0.97 -8.44
CA ALA A 138 -5.62 -2.21 -9.16
C ALA A 138 -6.21 -3.29 -8.22
N ALA A 139 -5.55 -3.52 -7.07
CA ALA A 139 -5.98 -4.52 -6.10
C ALA A 139 -7.36 -4.22 -5.48
N SER A 140 -7.63 -2.96 -5.13
CA SER A 140 -8.92 -2.53 -4.60
C SER A 140 -10.03 -2.63 -5.64
N TRP A 141 -9.76 -2.25 -6.90
CA TRP A 141 -10.70 -2.42 -8.01
C TRP A 141 -11.02 -3.90 -8.26
N SER A 142 -10.01 -4.77 -8.35
CA SER A 142 -10.22 -6.22 -8.52
C SER A 142 -10.96 -6.84 -7.33
N LYS A 143 -10.74 -6.36 -6.11
CA LYS A 143 -11.49 -6.79 -4.92
C LYS A 143 -12.97 -6.44 -5.03
N ARG A 144 -13.32 -5.24 -5.52
CA ARG A 144 -14.72 -4.84 -5.77
C ARG A 144 -15.35 -5.67 -6.88
N LEU A 145 -14.65 -5.85 -8.00
CA LEU A 145 -15.11 -6.72 -9.09
C LEU A 145 -15.45 -8.12 -8.56
N ARG A 146 -14.51 -8.74 -7.85
CA ARG A 146 -14.72 -10.06 -7.22
C ARG A 146 -15.92 -10.07 -6.28
N ARG A 147 -16.08 -9.03 -5.44
CA ARG A 147 -17.20 -8.91 -4.50
C ARG A 147 -18.54 -8.92 -5.26
N TYR A 148 -18.67 -8.09 -6.30
CA TYR A 148 -19.92 -7.97 -7.08
C TYR A 148 -20.23 -9.21 -7.91
N VAL A 149 -19.23 -9.85 -8.53
CA VAL A 149 -19.42 -11.09 -9.29
C VAL A 149 -19.86 -12.24 -8.37
N VAL A 150 -19.24 -12.37 -7.20
CA VAL A 150 -19.62 -13.39 -6.20
C VAL A 150 -21.02 -13.13 -5.65
N ALA A 151 -21.38 -11.87 -5.37
CA ALA A 151 -22.72 -11.53 -4.91
C ALA A 151 -23.79 -11.93 -5.93
N ASP A 152 -23.56 -11.65 -7.22
CA ASP A 152 -24.47 -12.03 -8.30
C ASP A 152 -24.57 -13.56 -8.45
N ALA A 153 -23.44 -14.26 -8.49
CA ALA A 153 -23.42 -15.72 -8.58
C ALA A 153 -24.14 -16.41 -7.41
N ARG A 154 -24.10 -15.82 -6.21
CA ARG A 154 -24.86 -16.31 -5.04
C ARG A 154 -26.34 -15.96 -5.13
N ARG A 155 -26.69 -14.76 -5.62
CA ARG A 155 -28.09 -14.36 -5.88
C ARG A 155 -28.78 -15.29 -6.87
N LEU A 156 -28.05 -15.76 -7.89
CA LEU A 156 -28.52 -16.76 -8.85
C LEU A 156 -28.54 -18.20 -8.28
N GLY A 157 -28.11 -18.42 -7.04
CA GLY A 157 -28.06 -19.75 -6.41
C GLY A 157 -26.99 -20.68 -6.98
N LEU A 158 -26.05 -20.17 -7.79
CA LEU A 158 -25.03 -20.96 -8.47
C LEU A 158 -23.81 -21.24 -7.58
N SER A 159 -23.51 -20.33 -6.66
CA SER A 159 -22.38 -20.48 -5.73
C SER A 159 -22.82 -20.25 -4.28
N ARG A 160 -22.00 -20.75 -3.35
CA ARG A 160 -22.16 -20.52 -1.91
C ARG A 160 -20.81 -20.35 -1.23
N ARG A 161 -20.82 -19.79 -0.02
CA ARG A 161 -19.60 -19.64 0.80
C ARG A 161 -18.97 -21.00 1.07
N ARG A 162 -17.66 -21.12 0.86
CA ARG A 162 -16.90 -22.33 1.19
C ARG A 162 -16.90 -22.62 2.69
N PHE A 163 -16.70 -21.58 3.50
CA PHE A 163 -16.85 -21.63 4.96
C PHE A 163 -18.03 -20.77 5.37
N SER A 164 -18.98 -21.35 6.12
CA SER A 164 -20.09 -20.60 6.68
C SER A 164 -19.58 -19.58 7.69
N LYS A 165 -20.34 -18.49 7.93
CA LYS A 165 -19.99 -17.49 8.95
C LYS A 165 -19.75 -18.17 10.32
N VAL A 166 -20.61 -19.15 10.66
CA VAL A 166 -20.49 -19.95 11.89
C VAL A 166 -19.14 -20.68 11.97
N MET A 167 -18.76 -21.39 10.90
CA MET A 167 -17.50 -22.16 10.91
C MET A 167 -16.27 -21.25 11.02
N VAL A 168 -16.28 -20.09 10.38
CA VAL A 168 -15.20 -19.08 10.51
C VAL A 168 -15.15 -18.53 11.93
N THR A 169 -16.31 -18.21 12.54
CA THR A 169 -16.35 -17.76 13.93
C THR A 169 -15.87 -18.84 14.89
N THR A 170 -16.24 -20.11 14.68
CA THR A 170 -15.78 -21.24 15.50
C THR A 170 -14.27 -21.44 15.37
N LEU A 171 -13.72 -21.42 14.15
CA LEU A 171 -12.28 -21.49 13.92
C LEU A 171 -11.52 -20.30 14.51
N GLY A 172 -12.11 -19.11 14.47
CA GLY A 172 -11.57 -17.90 15.09
C GLY A 172 -11.53 -18.00 16.61
N VAL A 173 -12.63 -18.43 17.24
CA VAL A 173 -12.70 -18.67 18.69
C VAL A 173 -11.70 -19.75 19.11
N LEU A 174 -11.64 -20.86 18.37
CA LEU A 174 -10.66 -21.92 18.63
C LEU A 174 -9.22 -21.41 18.47
N GLY A 175 -8.97 -20.53 17.50
CA GLY A 175 -7.68 -19.88 17.31
C GLY A 175 -7.28 -19.01 18.49
N VAL A 176 -8.22 -18.26 19.07
CA VAL A 176 -8.00 -17.48 20.30
C VAL A 176 -7.71 -18.39 21.49
N VAL A 177 -8.43 -19.52 21.64
CA VAL A 177 -8.16 -20.51 22.68
C VAL A 177 -6.78 -21.13 22.52
N ALA A 178 -6.39 -21.49 21.29
CA ALA A 178 -5.06 -22.02 21.01
C ALA A 178 -3.97 -21.00 21.32
N ALA A 179 -4.17 -19.73 20.97
CA ALA A 179 -3.26 -18.64 21.30
C ALA A 179 -3.12 -18.44 22.83
N ALA A 180 -4.19 -18.63 23.60
CA ALA A 180 -4.13 -18.59 25.07
C ALA A 180 -3.27 -19.73 25.64
N GLY A 181 -3.34 -20.93 25.06
CA GLY A 181 -2.45 -22.05 25.42
C GLY A 181 -0.97 -21.75 25.14
N VAL A 182 -0.67 -21.12 23.99
CA VAL A 182 0.69 -20.64 23.69
C VAL A 182 1.15 -19.59 24.70
N ALA A 183 0.28 -18.62 25.02
CA ALA A 183 0.59 -17.57 25.98
C ALA A 183 0.85 -18.10 27.39
N ALA A 184 0.12 -19.14 27.81
CA ALA A 184 0.32 -19.80 29.10
C ALA A 184 1.69 -20.50 29.18
N GLY A 185 2.11 -21.20 28.12
CA GLY A 185 3.45 -21.81 28.05
C GLY A 185 4.58 -20.77 28.08
N VAL A 186 4.42 -19.67 27.32
CA VAL A 186 5.39 -18.57 27.32
C VAL A 186 5.42 -17.82 28.66
N TRP A 187 4.27 -17.62 29.30
CA TRP A 187 4.19 -17.01 30.64
C TRP A 187 4.96 -17.86 31.66
N HIS A 188 4.78 -19.19 31.64
CA HIS A 188 5.50 -20.09 32.53
C HIS A 188 7.03 -19.98 32.35
N LEU A 189 7.49 -19.92 31.10
CA LEU A 189 8.91 -19.76 30.77
C LEU A 189 9.46 -18.41 31.26
N VAL A 190 8.80 -17.30 30.92
CA VAL A 190 9.24 -15.94 31.28
C VAL A 190 9.27 -15.73 32.78
N ASN A 191 8.28 -16.26 33.50
CA ASN A 191 8.22 -16.17 34.96
C ASN A 191 9.30 -17.01 35.67
N ARG A 192 10.01 -17.88 34.93
CA ARG A 192 11.15 -18.67 35.43
C ARG A 192 12.50 -18.00 35.12
N THR A 193 12.60 -17.21 34.05
CA THR A 193 13.85 -16.58 33.62
C THR A 193 14.02 -15.13 34.08
N ASP A 194 13.07 -14.58 34.85
CA ASP A 194 13.00 -13.16 35.26
C ASP A 194 13.07 -12.18 34.06
N ASP A 195 12.62 -12.64 32.89
CA ASP A 195 12.57 -11.87 31.65
C ASP A 195 11.30 -11.00 31.53
N ASP A 196 11.27 -10.13 30.51
CA ASP A 196 10.20 -9.17 30.25
C ASP A 196 8.77 -9.80 30.30
N PRO A 197 7.91 -9.39 31.26
CA PRO A 197 6.55 -9.91 31.40
C PRO A 197 5.61 -9.62 30.22
N PHE A 198 6.06 -8.84 29.23
CA PHE A 198 5.28 -8.59 28.01
C PHE A 198 5.36 -9.72 26.97
N GLY A 199 6.30 -10.67 27.09
CA GLY A 199 6.51 -11.75 26.14
C GLY A 199 5.28 -12.66 25.91
N SER A 200 4.55 -13.00 26.98
CA SER A 200 3.36 -13.87 26.89
C SER A 200 2.21 -13.24 26.10
N PHE A 201 2.03 -11.93 26.22
CA PHE A 201 0.99 -11.20 25.49
C PHE A 201 1.37 -10.98 24.03
N ALA A 202 2.64 -10.69 23.76
CA ALA A 202 3.13 -10.64 22.38
C ALA A 202 2.89 -12.00 21.69
N ALA A 203 3.24 -13.10 22.36
CA ALA A 203 2.99 -14.46 21.87
C ALA A 203 1.50 -14.74 21.64
N PHE A 204 0.63 -14.34 22.58
CA PHE A 204 -0.83 -14.42 22.41
C PHE A 204 -1.30 -13.65 21.17
N ALA A 205 -0.96 -12.35 21.09
CA ALA A 205 -1.47 -11.46 20.06
C ALA A 205 -1.02 -11.89 18.66
N VAL A 206 0.26 -12.20 18.50
CA VAL A 206 0.82 -12.68 17.23
C VAL A 206 0.16 -14.00 16.82
N THR A 207 0.03 -14.95 17.74
CA THR A 207 -0.59 -16.25 17.44
C THR A 207 -2.07 -16.09 17.10
N ALA A 208 -2.83 -15.32 17.88
CA ALA A 208 -4.25 -15.10 17.63
C ALA A 208 -4.48 -14.42 16.27
N VAL A 209 -3.72 -13.38 15.96
CA VAL A 209 -3.80 -12.69 14.66
C VAL A 209 -3.43 -13.62 13.52
N ALA A 210 -2.37 -14.42 13.66
CA ALA A 210 -1.96 -15.38 12.64
C ALA A 210 -3.04 -16.43 12.38
N LEU A 211 -3.58 -17.07 13.41
CA LEU A 211 -4.59 -18.13 13.28
C LEU A 211 -5.93 -17.59 12.74
N VAL A 212 -6.39 -16.44 13.23
CA VAL A 212 -7.58 -15.77 12.71
C VAL A 212 -7.37 -15.34 11.25
N GLY A 213 -6.19 -14.82 10.93
CA GLY A 213 -5.81 -14.44 9.57
C GLY A 213 -5.81 -15.63 8.60
N ILE A 214 -5.28 -16.78 9.01
CA ILE A 214 -5.32 -18.03 8.22
C ILE A 214 -6.76 -18.49 8.01
N ALA A 215 -7.58 -18.51 9.06
CA ALA A 215 -8.99 -18.87 8.96
C ALA A 215 -9.78 -17.93 8.01
N ALA A 216 -9.45 -16.63 8.01
CA ALA A 216 -10.09 -15.64 7.15
C ALA A 216 -9.59 -15.64 5.69
N ARG A 217 -8.37 -16.13 5.43
CA ARG A 217 -7.79 -16.14 4.06
C ARG A 217 -8.52 -17.11 3.11
N ASP A 218 -9.19 -18.11 3.67
CA ASP A 218 -9.81 -19.21 2.93
C ASP A 218 -11.30 -19.02 2.60
N LEU A 219 -11.80 -17.79 2.69
CA LEU A 219 -13.16 -17.36 2.34
C LEU A 219 -13.44 -17.40 0.82
N GLY A 220 -13.17 -18.54 0.18
CA GLY A 220 -13.52 -18.80 -1.22
C GLY A 220 -14.99 -19.15 -1.42
N GLU A 221 -15.37 -19.34 -2.69
CA GLU A 221 -16.68 -19.88 -3.06
C GLU A 221 -16.62 -21.40 -3.24
N ARG A 222 -17.80 -22.01 -3.20
CA ARG A 222 -18.05 -23.42 -3.46
C ARG A 222 -19.30 -23.58 -4.32
N ASP A 223 -19.33 -24.70 -5.04
CA ASP A 223 -20.45 -25.17 -5.82
C ASP A 223 -21.76 -25.38 -5.04
N THR A 224 -22.87 -25.13 -5.73
CA THR A 224 -24.22 -25.67 -5.44
C THR A 224 -24.57 -26.77 -6.45
N LEU A 225 -25.64 -27.54 -6.23
CA LEU A 225 -26.08 -28.56 -7.21
C LEU A 225 -26.38 -27.93 -8.57
N VAL A 226 -27.19 -26.88 -8.58
CA VAL A 226 -27.55 -26.11 -9.79
C VAL A 226 -26.30 -25.49 -10.43
N GLY A 227 -25.42 -24.92 -9.61
CA GLY A 227 -24.17 -24.34 -10.09
C GLY A 227 -23.27 -25.34 -10.81
N ARG A 228 -23.19 -26.59 -10.34
CA ARG A 228 -22.41 -27.65 -11.02
C ARG A 228 -23.00 -28.01 -12.36
N GLU A 229 -24.31 -28.12 -12.46
CA GLU A 229 -24.98 -28.44 -13.73
C GLU A 229 -24.77 -27.33 -14.75
N VAL A 230 -24.92 -26.07 -14.34
CA VAL A 230 -24.67 -24.90 -15.19
C VAL A 230 -23.20 -24.85 -15.62
N ALA A 231 -22.27 -25.02 -14.68
CA ALA A 231 -20.84 -25.07 -14.97
C ALA A 231 -20.49 -26.20 -15.96
N ALA A 232 -21.11 -27.39 -15.83
CA ALA A 232 -20.88 -28.50 -16.73
C ALA A 232 -21.29 -28.16 -18.17
N ARG A 233 -22.45 -27.50 -18.37
CA ARG A 233 -22.89 -27.06 -19.71
C ARG A 233 -21.95 -26.02 -20.32
N TRP A 234 -21.51 -25.04 -19.52
CA TRP A 234 -20.54 -24.03 -19.96
C TRP A 234 -19.15 -24.62 -20.29
N LEU A 235 -18.71 -25.63 -19.54
CA LEU A 235 -17.50 -26.39 -19.88
C LEU A 235 -17.68 -27.26 -21.14
N GLY A 236 -18.91 -27.69 -21.45
CA GLY A 236 -19.25 -28.29 -22.75
C GLY A 236 -19.07 -27.30 -23.89
N LEU A 237 -19.56 -26.07 -23.75
CA LEU A 237 -19.32 -24.98 -24.71
C LEU A 237 -17.80 -24.70 -24.86
N ARG A 238 -17.05 -24.67 -23.75
CA ARG A 238 -15.58 -24.52 -23.78
C ARG A 238 -14.93 -25.59 -24.65
N ALA A 239 -15.35 -26.85 -24.50
CA ALA A 239 -14.82 -27.95 -25.30
C ALA A 239 -15.23 -27.88 -26.79
N TRP A 240 -16.34 -27.22 -27.11
CA TRP A 240 -16.72 -26.94 -28.50
C TRP A 240 -15.90 -25.79 -29.11
N LEU A 241 -15.76 -24.67 -28.38
CA LEU A 241 -14.96 -23.52 -28.80
C LEU A 241 -13.47 -23.87 -28.96
N ALA A 242 -12.91 -24.64 -28.03
CA ALA A 242 -11.51 -25.06 -28.08
C ALA A 242 -11.17 -25.96 -29.28
N ARG A 243 -12.16 -26.56 -29.94
CA ARG A 243 -11.96 -27.34 -31.17
C ARG A 243 -11.87 -26.47 -32.43
N HIS A 244 -12.24 -25.19 -32.35
CA HIS A 244 -12.09 -24.25 -33.45
C HIS A 244 -10.70 -23.62 -33.38
N GLU A 245 -9.77 -24.11 -34.22
CA GLU A 245 -8.35 -23.73 -34.15
C GLU A 245 -8.12 -22.21 -34.21
N SER A 246 -8.87 -21.50 -35.06
CA SER A 246 -8.74 -20.04 -35.21
C SER A 246 -9.39 -19.22 -34.10
N PHE A 247 -10.24 -19.83 -33.25
CA PHE A 247 -10.99 -19.09 -32.23
C PHE A 247 -10.07 -18.50 -31.15
N ALA A 248 -9.00 -19.22 -30.81
CA ALA A 248 -8.03 -18.77 -29.81
C ALA A 248 -7.24 -17.52 -30.26
N ASP A 249 -7.11 -17.34 -31.57
CA ASP A 249 -6.29 -16.28 -32.16
C ASP A 249 -7.12 -15.04 -32.56
N LEU A 250 -8.44 -15.06 -32.35
CA LEU A 250 -9.33 -13.94 -32.66
C LEU A 250 -8.96 -12.68 -31.86
N PRO A 251 -8.86 -11.51 -32.52
CA PRO A 251 -8.64 -10.26 -31.82
C PRO A 251 -9.90 -9.81 -31.06
N PRO A 252 -9.79 -8.90 -30.07
CA PRO A 252 -10.95 -8.38 -29.34
C PRO A 252 -12.03 -7.76 -30.25
N ALA A 253 -11.63 -7.10 -31.34
CA ALA A 253 -12.56 -6.49 -32.30
C ALA A 253 -13.43 -7.52 -33.05
N ALA A 254 -13.04 -8.80 -33.06
CA ALA A 254 -13.85 -9.87 -33.63
C ALA A 254 -15.20 -10.06 -32.91
N VAL A 255 -15.41 -9.41 -31.75
CA VAL A 255 -16.71 -9.35 -31.08
C VAL A 255 -17.82 -8.78 -31.98
N ALA A 256 -17.48 -7.94 -32.96
CA ALA A 256 -18.46 -7.45 -33.92
C ALA A 256 -19.07 -8.55 -34.81
N VAL A 257 -18.35 -9.68 -34.99
CA VAL A 257 -18.78 -10.82 -35.81
C VAL A 257 -19.21 -12.00 -34.94
N TRP A 258 -18.43 -12.31 -33.91
CA TRP A 258 -18.66 -13.45 -33.00
C TRP A 258 -19.61 -13.11 -31.85
N ASP A 259 -19.91 -11.83 -31.64
CA ASP A 259 -20.86 -11.34 -30.64
C ASP A 259 -20.58 -11.97 -29.24
N ARG A 260 -21.61 -12.39 -28.53
CA ARG A 260 -21.52 -13.02 -27.20
C ARG A 260 -20.66 -14.28 -27.17
N TYR A 261 -20.40 -14.97 -28.29
CA TYR A 261 -19.50 -16.13 -28.27
C TYR A 261 -18.07 -15.73 -27.87
N LEU A 262 -17.60 -14.55 -28.27
CA LEU A 262 -16.27 -14.09 -27.88
C LEU A 262 -16.22 -13.72 -26.40
N SER A 263 -17.28 -13.13 -25.85
CA SER A 263 -17.35 -12.81 -24.42
C SER A 263 -17.35 -14.06 -23.55
N TYR A 264 -18.15 -15.08 -23.90
CA TYR A 264 -18.11 -16.38 -23.22
C TYR A 264 -16.80 -17.14 -23.49
N GLY A 265 -16.21 -17.00 -24.67
CA GLY A 265 -14.89 -17.55 -24.97
C GLY A 265 -13.81 -17.01 -24.04
N ALA A 266 -13.81 -15.69 -23.79
CA ALA A 266 -12.94 -15.08 -22.79
C ALA A 266 -13.24 -15.58 -21.39
N ALA A 267 -14.51 -15.67 -20.99
CA ALA A 267 -14.90 -16.18 -19.67
C ALA A 267 -14.41 -17.62 -19.44
N LEU A 268 -14.41 -18.44 -20.49
CA LEU A 268 -13.99 -19.85 -20.47
C LEU A 268 -12.47 -20.03 -20.67
N GLY A 269 -11.73 -18.95 -20.88
CA GLY A 269 -10.28 -18.98 -21.07
C GLY A 269 -9.84 -19.64 -22.37
N VAL A 270 -10.59 -19.45 -23.47
CA VAL A 270 -10.25 -19.98 -24.79
C VAL A 270 -9.78 -18.92 -25.80
N THR A 271 -9.81 -17.63 -25.45
CA THR A 271 -9.42 -16.51 -26.34
C THR A 271 -8.03 -15.97 -25.98
N ARG A 272 -6.96 -16.64 -26.43
CA ARG A 272 -5.58 -16.29 -26.07
C ARG A 272 -5.21 -14.86 -26.48
N THR A 273 -5.47 -14.48 -27.73
CA THR A 273 -5.11 -13.15 -28.25
C THR A 273 -5.86 -12.04 -27.53
N ALA A 274 -7.18 -12.20 -27.30
CA ALA A 274 -7.96 -11.18 -26.61
C ALA A 274 -7.49 -10.96 -25.16
N SER A 275 -7.18 -12.03 -24.43
CA SER A 275 -6.68 -11.95 -23.05
C SER A 275 -5.26 -11.38 -22.94
N GLN A 276 -4.46 -11.46 -24.00
CA GLN A 276 -3.15 -10.79 -24.07
C GLN A 276 -3.23 -9.29 -24.36
N VAL A 277 -4.38 -8.79 -24.84
CA VAL A 277 -4.57 -7.38 -25.17
C VAL A 277 -5.34 -6.66 -24.07
N ILE A 278 -6.40 -7.28 -23.56
CA ILE A 278 -7.27 -6.68 -22.55
C ILE A 278 -6.63 -6.89 -21.17
N HIS A 279 -6.11 -5.81 -20.58
CA HIS A 279 -5.42 -5.88 -19.30
C HIS A 279 -5.96 -4.86 -18.30
N PHE A 280 -6.66 -5.36 -17.28
CA PHE A 280 -7.12 -4.59 -16.12
C PHE A 280 -6.16 -4.66 -14.91
N GLY A 281 -4.93 -5.13 -15.12
CA GLY A 281 -3.89 -5.24 -14.11
C GLY A 281 -3.08 -3.96 -13.91
N VAL A 282 -1.90 -4.11 -13.30
CA VAL A 282 -0.90 -3.03 -13.21
C VAL A 282 -0.26 -2.84 -14.58
N ALA A 283 -0.14 -1.60 -15.04
CA ALA A 283 0.46 -1.29 -16.34
C ALA A 283 1.96 -1.62 -16.36
N ASP A 284 2.51 -1.88 -17.55
CA ASP A 284 3.95 -2.04 -17.71
C ASP A 284 4.64 -0.69 -17.50
N ARG A 285 5.39 -0.58 -16.40
CA ARG A 285 6.16 0.63 -16.07
C ARG A 285 7.06 1.09 -17.21
N LYS A 286 7.57 0.19 -18.05
CA LYS A 286 8.49 0.53 -19.15
C LYS A 286 7.77 1.12 -20.37
N ARG A 287 6.45 0.97 -20.49
CA ARG A 287 5.66 1.44 -21.63
C ARG A 287 4.33 2.00 -21.13
N LEU A 288 4.26 3.32 -21.01
CA LEU A 288 3.09 3.99 -20.47
C LEU A 288 2.25 4.59 -21.59
N TRP A 289 0.93 4.58 -21.39
CA TRP A 289 0.02 5.30 -22.26
C TRP A 289 -0.14 6.74 -21.78
N SER A 290 -0.07 7.67 -22.71
CA SER A 290 -0.39 9.07 -22.50
C SER A 290 -1.46 9.52 -23.49
N SER A 291 -2.43 10.29 -22.99
CA SER A 291 -3.35 11.06 -23.81
C SER A 291 -2.98 12.55 -23.86
N TYR A 292 -1.95 12.95 -23.11
CA TYR A 292 -1.49 14.32 -23.03
C TYR A 292 -0.84 14.74 -24.36
N GLY A 293 -1.33 15.82 -24.98
CA GLY A 293 -0.88 16.29 -26.30
C GLY A 293 -1.85 16.03 -27.46
N GLY A 294 -3.08 15.57 -27.18
CA GLY A 294 -4.19 15.56 -28.15
C GLY A 294 -4.54 14.20 -28.77
N GLY A 295 -3.81 13.13 -28.42
CA GLY A 295 -4.11 11.77 -28.87
C GLY A 295 -3.42 10.72 -28.00
N TRP A 296 -3.93 9.50 -28.04
CA TRP A 296 -3.32 8.37 -27.33
C TRP A 296 -2.01 7.95 -27.99
N ARG A 297 -0.92 7.98 -27.22
CA ARG A 297 0.36 7.39 -27.62
C ARG A 297 0.93 6.53 -26.51
N GLN A 298 1.59 5.44 -26.91
CA GLN A 298 2.37 4.63 -25.99
C GLN A 298 3.82 5.14 -26.00
N VAL A 299 4.34 5.50 -24.84
CA VAL A 299 5.67 6.08 -24.71
C VAL A 299 6.58 5.17 -23.86
N PRO A 300 7.76 4.76 -24.38
CA PRO A 300 8.73 4.01 -23.60
C PRO A 300 9.34 4.88 -22.50
N VAL A 301 9.54 4.29 -21.32
CA VAL A 301 10.09 4.95 -20.15
C VAL A 301 11.43 4.33 -19.77
N THR A 302 12.47 5.17 -19.68
CA THR A 302 13.79 4.76 -19.21
C THR A 302 13.95 5.08 -17.72
N TYR A 303 14.10 4.03 -16.92
CA TYR A 303 14.37 4.12 -15.49
C TYR A 303 15.89 4.17 -15.21
N PRO A 304 16.32 4.94 -14.19
CA PRO A 304 17.71 4.88 -13.74
C PRO A 304 18.01 3.48 -13.15
N ALA A 305 18.91 2.74 -13.78
CA ALA A 305 19.26 1.38 -13.37
C ALA A 305 20.35 1.37 -12.28
N GLY A 306 20.08 0.64 -11.18
CA GLY A 306 21.00 -0.10 -10.29
C GLY A 306 22.16 0.61 -9.57
N MET A 307 22.70 1.70 -10.11
CA MET A 307 23.83 2.41 -9.51
C MET A 307 23.31 3.48 -8.56
N PRO A 308 23.97 3.69 -7.40
CA PRO A 308 23.60 4.74 -6.45
C PRO A 308 23.80 6.15 -7.01
N ARG A 309 24.09 6.30 -8.31
CA ARG A 309 24.35 7.57 -8.98
C ARG A 309 23.12 8.48 -8.98
N TYR A 310 21.90 7.95 -8.99
CA TYR A 310 20.67 8.74 -9.17
C TYR A 310 19.96 9.03 -7.85
N GLY A 311 19.29 10.18 -7.74
CA GLY A 311 18.52 10.55 -6.55
C GLY A 311 19.33 11.07 -5.35
N GLN A 312 20.67 11.11 -5.43
CA GLN A 312 21.51 11.56 -4.33
C GLN A 312 21.27 13.03 -3.98
N ALA A 313 21.37 13.36 -2.69
CA ALA A 313 21.37 14.74 -2.25
C ALA A 313 22.66 15.43 -2.72
N LEU A 314 22.57 16.70 -3.13
CA LEU A 314 23.72 17.46 -3.62
C LEU A 314 24.89 17.45 -2.62
N GLY A 315 24.60 17.65 -1.33
CA GLY A 315 25.61 17.66 -0.27
C GLY A 315 26.40 16.35 -0.18
N TRP A 316 25.78 15.22 -0.48
CA TRP A 316 26.47 13.92 -0.48
C TRP A 316 27.45 13.78 -1.66
N ILE A 317 27.09 14.30 -2.83
CA ILE A 317 27.98 14.30 -4.00
C ILE A 317 29.17 15.22 -3.76
N VAL A 318 28.92 16.43 -3.23
CA VAL A 318 29.98 17.39 -2.86
C VAL A 318 30.92 16.79 -1.82
N PHE A 319 30.38 16.17 -0.76
CA PHE A 319 31.18 15.52 0.27
C PHE A 319 32.10 14.44 -0.32
N ARG A 320 31.59 13.58 -1.20
CA ARG A 320 32.39 12.55 -1.89
C ARG A 320 33.44 13.14 -2.82
N ALA A 321 33.12 14.22 -3.53
CA ALA A 321 34.07 14.91 -4.41
C ALA A 321 35.22 15.51 -3.61
N VAL A 322 34.93 16.18 -2.49
CA VAL A 322 35.94 16.75 -1.59
C VAL A 322 36.79 15.64 -0.96
N LEU A 323 36.17 14.58 -0.45
CA LEU A 323 36.91 13.46 0.17
C LEU A 323 37.83 12.76 -0.85
N ALA A 324 37.32 12.44 -2.04
CA ALA A 324 38.13 11.84 -3.10
C ALA A 324 39.24 12.78 -3.58
N GLY A 325 38.96 14.09 -3.67
CA GLY A 325 39.93 15.12 -4.01
C GLY A 325 41.04 15.23 -2.96
N MET A 326 40.69 15.24 -1.67
CA MET A 326 41.64 15.27 -0.56
C MET A 326 42.53 14.02 -0.55
N VAL A 327 41.93 12.82 -0.64
CA VAL A 327 42.70 11.56 -0.64
C VAL A 327 43.57 11.45 -1.90
N GLY A 328 43.03 11.79 -3.07
CA GLY A 328 43.80 11.80 -4.31
C GLY A 328 44.97 12.79 -4.27
N TRP A 329 44.75 13.98 -3.70
CA TRP A 329 45.79 14.99 -3.50
C TRP A 329 46.85 14.55 -2.49
N THR A 330 46.49 13.92 -1.38
CA THR A 330 47.48 13.44 -0.40
C THR A 330 48.33 12.31 -0.96
N LEU A 331 47.73 11.33 -1.66
CA LEU A 331 48.47 10.23 -2.29
C LEU A 331 49.43 10.71 -3.38
N THR A 332 49.01 11.67 -4.21
CA THR A 332 49.88 12.24 -5.26
C THR A 332 50.95 13.17 -4.68
N ARG A 333 50.64 13.97 -3.65
CA ARG A 333 51.59 14.90 -3.03
C ARG A 333 52.66 14.19 -2.19
N VAL A 334 52.30 13.19 -1.39
CA VAL A 334 53.26 12.44 -0.56
C VAL A 334 54.31 11.75 -1.44
N VAL A 335 53.87 11.17 -2.55
CA VAL A 335 54.78 10.50 -3.50
C VAL A 335 55.51 11.52 -4.40
N GLY A 336 54.84 12.59 -4.82
CA GLY A 336 55.43 13.65 -5.64
C GLY A 336 56.52 14.45 -4.92
N VAL A 337 56.33 14.74 -3.62
CA VAL A 337 57.37 15.36 -2.78
C VAL A 337 58.54 14.40 -2.57
N ALA A 338 58.29 13.11 -2.34
CA ALA A 338 59.37 12.11 -2.26
C ALA A 338 60.19 11.96 -3.56
N LEU A 339 59.57 12.20 -4.72
CA LEU A 339 60.23 12.19 -6.05
C LEU A 339 61.01 13.48 -6.37
N LEU A 340 60.47 14.65 -6.00
CA LEU A 340 61.00 15.97 -6.34
C LEU A 340 61.98 16.52 -5.29
N GLU A 341 61.75 16.23 -4.00
CA GLU A 341 62.57 16.67 -2.86
C GLU A 341 63.00 15.44 -2.05
N PRO A 342 64.02 14.69 -2.51
CA PRO A 342 64.56 13.58 -1.74
C PRO A 342 65.17 14.09 -0.43
N ALA A 343 65.05 13.28 0.63
CA ALA A 343 65.65 13.61 1.92
C ALA A 343 67.16 13.89 1.77
N PRO A 344 67.68 14.97 2.39
CA PRO A 344 69.10 15.30 2.28
C PRO A 344 69.96 14.13 2.79
N GLY A 345 70.81 13.59 1.92
CA GLY A 345 71.68 12.44 2.21
C GLY A 345 71.18 11.08 1.69
N SER A 346 70.03 11.01 1.00
CA SER A 346 69.62 9.77 0.33
C SER A 346 70.46 9.49 -0.93
N PRO A 347 70.69 8.22 -1.30
CA PRO A 347 71.44 7.86 -2.52
C PRO A 347 70.78 8.40 -3.80
N ASP A 348 69.48 8.69 -3.74
CA ASP A 348 68.71 9.19 -4.88
C ASP A 348 68.84 10.71 -5.06
N ALA A 349 69.41 11.44 -4.11
CA ALA A 349 69.54 12.91 -4.15
C ALA A 349 70.37 13.41 -5.35
N ALA A 350 71.33 12.61 -5.84
CA ALA A 350 72.15 12.90 -7.02
C ALA A 350 71.57 12.35 -8.34
N ALA A 351 70.51 11.54 -8.28
CA ALA A 351 69.91 10.92 -9.47
C ALA A 351 69.11 11.94 -10.31
N SER A 352 69.23 11.84 -11.63
CA SER A 352 68.43 12.64 -12.56
C SER A 352 66.93 12.31 -12.44
N LEU A 353 66.07 13.27 -12.75
CA LEU A 353 64.61 13.11 -12.69
C LEU A 353 64.12 11.94 -13.57
N TRP A 354 64.79 11.69 -14.70
CA TRP A 354 64.56 10.55 -15.59
C TRP A 354 64.89 9.20 -14.94
N SER A 355 66.04 9.07 -14.27
CA SER A 355 66.41 7.83 -13.56
C SER A 355 65.46 7.52 -12.39
N ARG A 356 64.97 8.55 -11.69
CA ARG A 356 63.99 8.39 -10.60
C ARG A 356 62.61 7.97 -11.11
N LEU A 357 62.22 8.40 -12.31
CA LEU A 357 60.98 7.95 -12.95
C LEU A 357 61.02 6.47 -13.36
N THR A 358 62.19 5.98 -13.79
CA THR A 358 62.36 4.58 -14.22
C THR A 358 62.56 3.60 -13.06
N SER A 359 62.89 4.08 -11.86
CA SER A 359 63.14 3.26 -10.66
C SER A 359 61.95 3.21 -9.69
N ILE A 360 60.77 3.66 -10.09
CA ILE A 360 59.57 3.66 -9.24
C ILE A 360 59.14 2.22 -8.98
N ASP A 361 59.10 1.81 -7.70
CA ASP A 361 58.54 0.52 -7.28
C ASP A 361 57.08 0.39 -7.76
N PRO A 362 56.68 -0.76 -8.34
CA PRO A 362 55.28 -1.08 -8.66
C PRO A 362 54.25 -0.63 -7.61
N VAL A 363 54.58 -0.71 -6.31
CA VAL A 363 53.70 -0.26 -5.22
C VAL A 363 53.49 1.26 -5.27
N THR A 364 54.57 2.03 -5.43
CA THR A 364 54.52 3.50 -5.53
C THR A 364 53.78 3.94 -6.80
N LEU A 365 54.00 3.25 -7.93
CA LEU A 365 53.29 3.51 -9.18
C LEU A 365 51.79 3.24 -9.03
N GLY A 366 51.42 2.17 -8.32
CA GLY A 366 50.03 1.86 -7.97
C GLY A 366 49.37 2.97 -7.13
N VAL A 367 50.08 3.52 -6.14
CA VAL A 367 49.59 4.61 -5.29
C VAL A 367 49.40 5.91 -6.07
N ILE A 368 50.33 6.28 -6.95
CA ILE A 368 50.19 7.46 -7.84
C ILE A 368 48.98 7.29 -8.75
N THR A 369 48.85 6.12 -9.38
CA THR A 369 47.76 5.81 -10.31
C THR A 369 46.41 5.90 -9.59
N LEU A 370 46.30 5.34 -8.38
CA LEU A 370 45.11 5.45 -7.55
C LEU A 370 44.80 6.92 -7.18
N GLY A 371 45.82 7.70 -6.83
CA GLY A 371 45.67 9.12 -6.53
C GLY A 371 45.15 9.93 -7.74
N LEU A 372 45.69 9.70 -8.93
CA LEU A 372 45.23 10.33 -10.18
C LEU A 372 43.81 9.90 -10.54
N VAL A 373 43.47 8.63 -10.38
CA VAL A 373 42.10 8.12 -10.60
C VAL A 373 41.12 8.79 -9.64
N LEU A 374 41.47 8.95 -8.36
CA LEU A 374 40.63 9.63 -7.37
C LEU A 374 40.46 11.13 -7.66
N LEU A 375 41.51 11.82 -8.11
CA LEU A 375 41.43 13.22 -8.56
C LEU A 375 40.56 13.36 -9.81
N GLY A 376 40.72 12.48 -10.79
CA GLY A 376 39.84 12.42 -11.97
C GLY A 376 38.39 12.16 -11.59
N TYR A 377 38.14 11.25 -10.65
CA TYR A 377 36.82 10.97 -10.11
C TYR A 377 36.22 12.17 -9.37
N ALA A 378 37.01 12.89 -8.56
CA ALA A 378 36.60 14.11 -7.89
C ALA A 378 36.24 15.22 -8.89
N GLY A 379 37.06 15.41 -9.93
CA GLY A 379 36.79 16.33 -11.03
C GLY A 379 35.49 15.99 -11.76
N TYR A 380 35.26 14.72 -12.08
CA TYR A 380 34.02 14.23 -12.67
C TYR A 380 32.79 14.54 -11.79
N LEU A 381 32.88 14.28 -10.48
CA LEU A 381 31.80 14.64 -9.55
C LEU A 381 31.60 16.16 -9.46
N GLY A 382 32.67 16.95 -9.50
CA GLY A 382 32.63 18.41 -9.52
C GLY A 382 31.89 18.96 -10.75
N VAL A 383 32.20 18.45 -11.94
CA VAL A 383 31.48 18.79 -13.18
C VAL A 383 30.00 18.44 -13.06
N ARG A 384 29.68 17.27 -12.48
CA ARG A 384 28.29 16.87 -12.26
C ARG A 384 27.53 17.82 -11.33
N VAL A 385 28.15 18.23 -10.23
CA VAL A 385 27.57 19.22 -9.30
C VAL A 385 27.35 20.56 -9.99
N LEU A 386 28.33 21.01 -10.78
CA LEU A 386 28.25 22.26 -11.52
C LEU A 386 27.11 22.24 -12.53
N VAL A 387 26.99 21.19 -13.34
CA VAL A 387 25.90 21.03 -14.32
C VAL A 387 24.53 21.02 -13.63
N ASP A 388 24.38 20.28 -12.52
CA ASP A 388 23.12 20.24 -11.76
C ASP A 388 22.75 21.57 -11.07
N LEU A 389 23.71 22.48 -10.88
CA LEU A 389 23.48 23.81 -10.30
C LEU A 389 23.19 24.88 -11.36
N VAL A 390 23.90 24.82 -12.49
CA VAL A 390 23.83 25.85 -13.54
C VAL A 390 22.72 25.57 -14.55
N ALA A 391 22.33 24.31 -14.74
CA ALA A 391 21.31 23.90 -15.71
C ALA A 391 20.11 23.16 -15.06
N PRO A 392 19.38 23.76 -14.10
CA PRO A 392 18.08 23.22 -13.70
C PRO A 392 17.12 23.32 -14.89
N ALA A 393 16.36 22.25 -15.13
CA ALA A 393 15.34 22.22 -16.16
C ALA A 393 13.96 22.18 -15.51
N ASP A 394 13.01 22.90 -16.09
CA ASP A 394 11.61 22.82 -15.70
C ASP A 394 10.91 21.93 -16.75
N VAL A 395 10.28 20.84 -16.30
CA VAL A 395 9.51 19.93 -17.15
C VAL A 395 8.05 20.09 -16.76
N THR A 396 7.24 20.53 -17.71
CA THR A 396 5.80 20.71 -17.54
C THR A 396 5.07 19.60 -18.27
N GLY A 397 4.11 18.95 -17.61
CA GLY A 397 3.39 17.83 -18.20
C GLY A 397 2.48 17.09 -17.24
N GLU A 398 1.84 16.03 -17.72
CA GLU A 398 0.98 15.16 -16.92
C GLU A 398 1.80 14.07 -16.20
N VAL A 399 1.47 13.80 -14.93
CA VAL A 399 2.06 12.71 -14.15
C VAL A 399 1.48 11.37 -14.58
N LEU A 400 2.26 10.60 -15.34
CA LEU A 400 1.85 9.27 -15.83
C LEU A 400 2.18 8.13 -14.86
N TRP A 401 3.22 8.28 -14.04
CA TRP A 401 3.65 7.24 -13.10
C TRP A 401 4.20 7.81 -11.80
N HIS A 402 3.83 7.18 -10.69
CA HIS A 402 4.30 7.50 -9.35
C HIS A 402 4.43 6.22 -8.53
N GLN A 403 5.64 5.85 -8.09
CA GLN A 403 5.87 4.61 -7.35
C GLN A 403 7.07 4.69 -6.41
N VAL A 404 6.97 4.09 -5.21
CA VAL A 404 8.09 3.94 -4.27
C VAL A 404 9.24 3.17 -4.92
N TRP A 405 10.45 3.73 -4.90
CA TRP A 405 11.67 3.10 -5.44
C TRP A 405 12.59 2.59 -4.34
N GLN A 406 12.98 3.48 -3.42
CA GLN A 406 13.92 3.15 -2.35
C GLN A 406 13.21 3.21 -1.02
N VAL A 407 13.41 2.16 -0.23
CA VAL A 407 12.88 2.06 1.13
C VAL A 407 14.06 1.84 2.06
N ARG A 408 14.08 2.58 3.16
CA ARG A 408 15.05 2.40 4.23
C ARG A 408 14.50 1.36 5.20
N SER A 409 15.12 0.19 5.23
CA SER A 409 14.90 -0.79 6.29
C SER A 409 15.56 -0.28 7.57
N SER A 410 14.79 -0.18 8.65
CA SER A 410 15.35 0.01 9.99
C SER A 410 15.67 -1.37 10.54
N ASP A 411 16.90 -1.57 11.03
CA ASP A 411 17.36 -2.85 11.58
C ASP A 411 16.65 -3.22 12.89
N SER A 412 15.90 -2.28 13.48
CA SER A 412 15.29 -2.42 14.81
C SER A 412 13.76 -2.44 14.83
N ASP A 413 13.08 -2.28 13.69
CA ASP A 413 11.60 -2.31 13.66
C ASP A 413 11.10 -2.62 12.25
N SER A 414 10.08 -3.47 12.15
CA SER A 414 9.43 -3.92 10.89
C SER A 414 8.81 -2.80 10.02
N SER A 415 8.99 -1.52 10.39
CA SER A 415 8.55 -0.36 9.61
C SER A 415 9.63 0.08 8.61
N SER A 416 9.41 -0.27 7.34
CA SER A 416 10.23 0.21 6.22
C SER A 416 9.76 1.60 5.79
N THR A 417 10.63 2.61 5.79
CA THR A 417 10.24 4.00 5.41
C THR A 417 10.63 4.32 3.97
N PRO A 418 9.71 4.77 3.11
CA PRO A 418 10.06 5.18 1.76
C PRO A 418 10.99 6.39 1.78
N VAL A 419 11.99 6.39 0.90
CA VAL A 419 13.03 7.43 0.79
C VAL A 419 12.85 8.23 -0.50
N ASN A 420 12.66 7.52 -1.61
CA ASN A 420 12.55 8.10 -2.94
C ASN A 420 11.50 7.35 -3.74
N HIS A 421 10.76 8.09 -4.57
CA HIS A 421 9.79 7.61 -5.55
C HIS A 421 10.31 7.82 -6.96
N TYR A 422 9.80 7.03 -7.90
CA TYR A 422 9.85 7.32 -9.31
C TYR A 422 8.69 8.22 -9.70
N LEU A 423 8.99 9.27 -10.44
CA LEU A 423 8.03 10.18 -11.05
C LEU A 423 8.27 10.20 -12.57
N VAL A 424 7.23 9.93 -13.35
CA VAL A 424 7.27 10.05 -14.82
C VAL A 424 6.28 11.14 -15.21
N VAL A 425 6.78 12.16 -15.91
CA VAL A 425 6.01 13.30 -16.39
C VAL A 425 6.12 13.31 -17.91
N ASP A 426 4.99 13.48 -18.59
CA ASP A 426 4.90 13.56 -20.05
C ASP A 426 4.57 14.98 -20.50
N ASP A 427 5.43 15.53 -21.35
CA ASP A 427 5.36 16.90 -21.85
C ASP A 427 4.48 17.07 -23.09
N GLY A 428 3.95 15.98 -23.65
CA GLY A 428 3.05 16.02 -24.80
C GLY A 428 3.73 15.78 -26.15
N HIS A 429 5.07 15.78 -26.19
CA HIS A 429 5.83 15.78 -27.44
C HIS A 429 7.02 14.79 -27.46
N ALA A 430 7.46 14.30 -26.30
CA ALA A 430 8.59 13.40 -26.23
C ALA A 430 8.28 11.97 -26.71
N ASP A 431 9.12 11.44 -27.61
CA ASP A 431 9.06 10.04 -28.07
C ASP A 431 9.56 9.04 -27.01
N GLN A 432 10.29 9.52 -26.00
CA GLN A 432 10.80 8.69 -24.90
C GLN A 432 10.82 9.47 -23.59
N LEU A 433 10.22 8.90 -22.56
CA LEU A 433 10.17 9.50 -21.23
C LEU A 433 11.29 8.98 -20.34
N ARG A 434 11.65 9.81 -19.35
CA ARG A 434 12.65 9.48 -18.33
C ARG A 434 12.00 9.50 -16.97
N ALA A 435 12.25 8.47 -16.18
CA ALA A 435 11.84 8.47 -14.78
C ALA A 435 12.77 9.38 -13.97
N TRP A 436 12.16 10.30 -13.24
CA TRP A 436 12.79 11.19 -12.27
C TRP A 436 12.68 10.59 -10.87
N VAL A 437 13.61 10.97 -10.01
CA VAL A 437 13.66 10.58 -8.61
C VAL A 437 13.05 11.68 -7.76
N LEU A 438 11.90 11.40 -7.17
CA LEU A 438 11.12 12.29 -6.32
C LEU A 438 11.39 11.95 -4.85
N PRO A 439 11.99 12.87 -4.07
CA PRO A 439 12.20 12.65 -2.63
C PRO A 439 10.88 12.52 -1.86
N GLU A 440 10.84 11.66 -0.83
CA GLU A 440 9.66 11.45 0.02
C GLU A 440 9.02 12.74 0.52
N GLN A 441 9.84 13.76 0.85
CA GLN A 441 9.36 15.03 1.43
C GLN A 441 8.40 15.80 0.52
N ILE A 442 8.55 15.63 -0.80
CA ILE A 442 7.74 16.30 -1.82
C ILE A 442 6.90 15.30 -2.63
N ALA A 443 6.95 14.01 -2.28
CA ALA A 443 6.19 12.97 -2.97
C ALA A 443 4.68 13.12 -2.80
N GLY A 444 4.24 13.69 -1.68
CA GLY A 444 2.82 13.97 -1.41
C GLY A 444 2.26 15.21 -2.14
N GLU A 445 3.09 16.00 -2.83
CA GLU A 445 2.67 17.24 -3.49
C GLU A 445 1.99 17.02 -4.85
N CYS A 446 2.15 15.83 -5.46
CA CYS A 446 1.53 15.48 -6.73
C CYS A 446 0.93 14.08 -6.72
N ARG A 447 -0.08 13.88 -7.55
CA ARG A 447 -0.78 12.62 -7.76
C ARG A 447 -0.73 12.21 -9.23
N LEU A 448 -1.01 10.93 -9.47
CA LEU A 448 -1.20 10.40 -10.82
C LEU A 448 -2.32 11.17 -11.54
N GLY A 449 -2.05 11.62 -12.77
CA GLY A 449 -2.97 12.42 -13.58
C GLY A 449 -2.91 13.94 -13.33
N ASP A 450 -2.13 14.42 -12.36
CA ASP A 450 -1.95 15.87 -12.15
C ASP A 450 -1.13 16.45 -13.32
N VAL A 451 -1.49 17.65 -13.79
CA VAL A 451 -0.63 18.44 -14.66
C VAL A 451 0.27 19.29 -13.78
N VAL A 452 1.56 18.98 -13.80
CA VAL A 452 2.58 19.57 -12.92
C VAL A 452 3.67 20.26 -13.72
N THR A 453 4.31 21.24 -13.11
CA THR A 453 5.68 21.64 -13.49
C THR A 453 6.63 21.17 -12.42
N VAL A 454 7.60 20.36 -12.82
CA VAL A 454 8.62 19.81 -11.94
C VAL A 454 9.96 20.44 -12.28
N ARG A 455 10.63 20.98 -11.26
CA ARG A 455 11.99 21.49 -11.39
C ARG A 455 12.97 20.36 -11.11
N VAL A 456 13.71 19.96 -12.13
CA VAL A 456 14.57 18.78 -12.10
C VAL A 456 16.04 19.13 -12.27
N ARG A 457 16.88 18.27 -11.69
CA ARG A 457 18.32 18.26 -11.92
C ARG A 457 18.64 17.17 -12.95
N PRO A 458 19.08 17.52 -14.16
CA PRO A 458 19.14 16.59 -15.28
C PRO A 458 20.08 15.41 -15.05
N TRP A 459 21.21 15.60 -14.34
CA TRP A 459 22.18 14.53 -14.16
C TRP A 459 21.89 13.64 -12.96
N THR A 460 21.54 14.23 -11.80
CA THR A 460 21.08 13.42 -10.64
C THR A 460 19.70 12.82 -10.84
N ARG A 461 18.97 13.27 -11.86
CA ARG A 461 17.56 12.96 -12.12
C ARG A 461 16.69 13.25 -10.91
N ARG A 462 17.06 14.22 -10.07
CA ARG A 462 16.35 14.50 -8.82
C ARG A 462 15.38 15.66 -9.00
N VAL A 463 14.14 15.46 -8.56
CA VAL A 463 13.14 16.51 -8.47
C VAL A 463 13.43 17.35 -7.23
N THR A 464 13.38 18.67 -7.39
CA THR A 464 13.65 19.64 -6.31
C THR A 464 12.41 20.39 -5.87
N ARG A 465 11.46 20.59 -6.76
CA ARG A 465 10.19 21.27 -6.51
C ARG A 465 9.14 20.73 -7.46
N VAL A 466 7.91 20.62 -6.97
CA VAL A 466 6.72 20.31 -7.75
C VAL A 466 5.76 21.48 -7.64
N THR A 467 5.07 21.81 -8.73
CA THR A 467 4.01 22.81 -8.73
C THR A 467 2.86 22.26 -9.55
N VAL A 468 1.72 22.00 -8.90
CA VAL A 468 0.51 21.47 -9.55
C VAL A 468 -0.24 22.64 -10.19
N HIS A 469 -0.45 22.55 -11.51
CA HIS A 469 -1.23 23.53 -12.28
C HIS A 469 -2.69 23.12 -12.40
N ARG A 470 -2.92 21.83 -12.66
CA ARG A 470 -4.25 21.24 -12.71
C ARG A 470 -4.24 19.94 -11.91
N PRO A 471 -5.01 19.85 -10.82
CA PRO A 471 -5.17 18.59 -10.14
C PRO A 471 -5.93 17.61 -11.03
N ALA A 472 -5.58 16.34 -10.94
CA ALA A 472 -6.36 15.25 -11.52
C ALA A 472 -7.81 15.36 -11.01
N PRO A 473 -8.80 14.96 -11.82
CA PRO A 473 -10.18 14.89 -11.37
C PRO A 473 -10.25 14.12 -10.05
N GLU A 474 -10.85 14.73 -9.03
CA GLU A 474 -11.04 14.08 -7.73
C GLU A 474 -12.02 12.93 -7.95
N ILE A 475 -11.49 11.72 -8.02
CA ILE A 475 -12.30 10.52 -8.08
C ILE A 475 -12.96 10.43 -6.71
N ALA A 476 -14.26 10.74 -6.65
CA ALA A 476 -15.08 10.36 -5.51
C ALA A 476 -14.86 8.87 -5.32
N GLU A 477 -14.20 8.47 -4.22
CA GLU A 477 -14.17 7.07 -3.86
C GLU A 477 -15.63 6.61 -3.83
N PRO A 478 -16.05 5.68 -4.72
CA PRO A 478 -17.41 5.18 -4.66
C PRO A 478 -17.60 4.68 -3.24
N HIS A 479 -18.63 5.19 -2.58
CA HIS A 479 -19.00 4.85 -1.21
C HIS A 479 -18.81 3.34 -1.05
N ASP A 480 -18.04 2.90 -0.04
CA ASP A 480 -17.92 1.47 0.24
C ASP A 480 -19.33 1.04 0.62
N ASP A 481 -20.07 0.42 -0.32
CA ASP A 481 -21.42 -0.18 -0.11
C ASP A 481 -21.35 -1.36 0.88
N ALA A 482 -20.47 -1.30 1.88
CA ALA A 482 -20.20 -2.36 2.82
C ALA A 482 -21.39 -2.65 3.75
N GLU A 483 -22.46 -1.85 3.71
CA GLU A 483 -23.58 -1.95 4.65
C GLU A 483 -24.90 -2.47 4.04
N ASP A 484 -25.02 -2.62 2.72
CA ASP A 484 -26.34 -2.88 2.10
C ASP A 484 -26.72 -4.36 1.91
N GLU A 485 -25.99 -5.32 2.49
CA GLU A 485 -26.51 -6.70 2.58
C GLU A 485 -26.53 -7.21 4.03
N GLU A 486 -27.75 -7.14 4.56
CA GLU A 486 -28.32 -8.08 5.54
C GLU A 486 -28.12 -7.74 7.03
N THR A 487 -28.70 -6.61 7.44
CA THR A 487 -29.30 -6.52 8.79
C THR A 487 -30.67 -5.85 8.69
N GLY A 488 -31.73 -6.65 8.88
CA GLY A 488 -33.05 -6.16 9.30
C GLY A 488 -32.99 -5.68 10.75
N ILE A 489 -32.14 -4.69 11.01
CA ILE A 489 -32.07 -3.94 12.25
C ILE A 489 -32.13 -2.47 11.81
N ALA A 490 -33.07 -1.73 12.39
CA ALA A 490 -33.26 -0.31 12.19
C ALA A 490 -31.91 0.43 12.09
N PRO A 491 -31.80 1.46 11.22
CA PRO A 491 -30.54 2.12 10.91
C PRO A 491 -29.86 2.55 12.21
N ALA A 492 -28.72 1.92 12.51
CA ALA A 492 -27.85 2.42 13.55
C ALA A 492 -27.34 3.77 13.05
N THR A 493 -27.65 4.80 13.83
CA THR A 493 -27.44 6.21 13.60
C THR A 493 -26.15 6.48 12.83
N THR A 494 -26.29 6.93 11.59
CA THR A 494 -25.26 7.69 10.88
C THR A 494 -24.70 8.73 11.86
N ALA A 495 -23.38 8.79 12.03
CA ALA A 495 -22.77 9.88 12.76
C ALA A 495 -23.29 11.20 12.13
N PRO A 496 -23.81 12.16 12.91
CA PRO A 496 -24.40 13.35 12.34
C PRO A 496 -23.35 14.09 11.51
N ASP A 497 -23.60 14.20 10.21
CA ASP A 497 -22.88 15.07 9.29
C ASP A 497 -22.80 16.47 9.92
N GLY A 498 -21.62 16.88 10.38
CA GLY A 498 -21.40 18.24 10.87
C GLY A 498 -20.38 18.43 11.99
N ILE A 499 -19.99 17.38 12.72
CA ILE A 499 -19.03 17.54 13.82
C ILE A 499 -17.61 17.45 13.27
N ARG A 500 -17.03 18.60 12.94
CA ARG A 500 -15.59 18.70 12.65
C ARG A 500 -14.82 19.04 13.93
N PRO A 501 -13.84 18.22 14.35
CA PRO A 501 -13.11 18.45 15.60
C PRO A 501 -12.40 19.82 15.67
N GLU A 502 -11.97 20.33 14.51
CA GLU A 502 -11.35 21.65 14.30
C GLU A 502 -12.29 22.84 14.59
N ARG A 503 -13.62 22.62 14.65
CA ARG A 503 -14.62 23.66 14.98
C ARG A 503 -15.09 23.60 16.44
N LEU A 504 -14.65 22.59 17.20
CA LEU A 504 -15.05 22.42 18.61
C LEU A 504 -14.18 23.24 19.56
N LEU A 505 -12.92 23.50 19.19
CA LEU A 505 -11.98 24.34 19.95
C LEU A 505 -11.14 25.14 18.97
N SER A 506 -11.10 26.47 19.12
CA SER A 506 -10.22 27.32 18.32
C SER A 506 -8.80 27.35 18.90
N ALA A 507 -7.80 27.57 18.04
CA ALA A 507 -6.41 27.72 18.50
C ALA A 507 -6.23 28.90 19.46
N ALA A 508 -7.06 29.94 19.36
CA ALA A 508 -7.06 31.07 20.27
C ALA A 508 -7.56 30.69 21.68
N GLU A 509 -8.64 29.93 21.78
CA GLU A 509 -9.19 29.44 23.06
C GLU A 509 -8.23 28.46 23.75
N VAL A 510 -7.66 27.53 22.98
CA VAL A 510 -6.67 26.57 23.49
C VAL A 510 -5.41 27.30 23.96
N GLY A 511 -4.96 28.31 23.21
CA GLY A 511 -3.79 29.11 23.57
C GLY A 511 -4.01 29.97 24.82
N ALA A 512 -5.20 30.54 24.97
CA ALA A 512 -5.58 31.31 26.16
C ALA A 512 -5.67 30.43 27.42
N ALA A 513 -6.27 29.24 27.30
CA ALA A 513 -6.42 28.31 28.42
C ALA A 513 -5.09 27.67 28.87
N LEU A 514 -4.13 27.51 27.95
CA LEU A 514 -2.84 26.89 28.23
C LEU A 514 -1.70 27.89 28.44
N GLY A 515 -1.95 29.19 28.24
CA GLY A 515 -0.94 30.24 28.39
C GLY A 515 0.19 30.19 27.37
N VAL A 516 -0.01 29.52 26.23
CA VAL A 516 1.01 29.30 25.18
C VAL A 516 0.39 29.59 23.81
N ARG A 517 1.13 30.23 22.89
CA ARG A 517 0.67 30.36 21.50
C ARG A 517 0.65 28.98 20.83
N VAL A 518 -0.53 28.56 20.38
CA VAL A 518 -0.73 27.29 19.69
C VAL A 518 -1.26 27.51 18.27
N SER A 519 -0.97 26.55 17.39
CA SER A 519 -1.46 26.50 16.02
C SER A 519 -2.08 25.13 15.73
N LEU A 520 -3.12 25.10 14.89
CA LEU A 520 -3.77 23.86 14.48
C LEU A 520 -2.95 23.20 13.36
N VAL A 521 -2.60 21.93 13.52
CA VAL A 521 -1.93 21.15 12.48
C VAL A 521 -2.97 20.70 11.46
N ARG A 522 -2.72 20.94 10.17
CA ARG A 522 -3.59 20.41 9.11
C ARG A 522 -3.51 18.88 9.11
N PRO A 523 -4.66 18.17 9.12
CA PRO A 523 -4.68 16.71 9.07
C PRO A 523 -4.07 16.19 7.77
N GLY A 524 -3.35 15.06 7.84
CA GLY A 524 -2.63 14.49 6.69
C GLY A 524 -3.53 13.72 5.71
N SER A 525 -4.77 13.41 6.12
CA SER A 525 -5.77 12.73 5.29
C SER A 525 -7.19 13.22 5.60
N ALA A 526 -8.11 13.02 4.64
CA ALA A 526 -9.52 13.37 4.81
C ALA A 526 -10.21 12.56 5.91
N ASP A 527 -9.71 11.37 6.23
CA ASP A 527 -10.23 10.52 7.30
C ASP A 527 -9.73 10.99 8.67
N GLU A 528 -8.46 11.43 8.77
CA GLU A 528 -7.93 12.05 9.99
C GLU A 528 -8.68 13.35 10.32
N ALA A 529 -9.02 14.16 9.30
CA ALA A 529 -9.79 15.39 9.45
C ALA A 529 -11.20 15.19 10.00
N ARG A 530 -11.79 14.01 9.80
CA ARG A 530 -13.14 13.68 10.29
C ARG A 530 -13.15 13.37 11.79
N TRP A 531 -12.05 12.83 12.32
CA TRP A 531 -12.05 12.22 13.66
C TRP A 531 -11.03 12.82 14.62
N ALA A 532 -10.06 13.62 14.16
CA ALA A 532 -8.99 14.15 15.01
C ALA A 532 -8.59 15.60 14.69
N ALA A 533 -8.22 16.35 15.74
CA ALA A 533 -7.55 17.65 15.64
C ALA A 533 -6.34 17.72 16.59
N ARG A 534 -5.23 18.30 16.12
CA ARG A 534 -3.98 18.42 16.88
C ARG A 534 -3.53 19.87 16.96
N PHE A 535 -3.24 20.34 18.17
CA PHE A 535 -2.71 21.69 18.44
C PHE A 535 -1.24 21.61 18.85
N VAL A 536 -0.39 22.40 18.21
CA VAL A 536 1.06 22.43 18.44
C VAL A 536 1.55 23.82 18.86
N ASP A 537 2.62 23.87 19.64
CA ASP A 537 3.30 25.11 20.02
C ASP A 537 4.25 25.62 18.91
N GLY A 538 4.91 26.77 19.14
CA GLY A 538 5.89 27.35 18.22
C GLY A 538 7.15 26.50 17.97
N ARG A 539 7.34 25.38 18.69
CA ARG A 539 8.42 24.40 18.48
C ARG A 539 7.89 23.11 17.82
N ASN A 540 6.66 23.13 17.33
CA ASN A 540 5.96 22.00 16.72
C ASN A 540 5.75 20.81 17.68
N SER A 541 5.72 21.06 18.99
CA SER A 541 5.41 20.04 20.00
C SER A 541 3.89 19.98 20.23
N THR A 542 3.31 18.78 20.27
CA THR A 542 1.85 18.63 20.42
C THR A 542 1.42 18.97 21.83
N VAL A 543 0.62 20.03 21.96
CA VAL A 543 0.13 20.53 23.24
C VAL A 543 -1.22 19.90 23.61
N LEU A 544 -2.06 19.64 22.60
CA LEU A 544 -3.41 19.08 22.80
C LEU A 544 -3.85 18.24 21.59
N GLY A 545 -4.42 17.06 21.84
CA GLY A 545 -5.09 16.24 20.84
C GLY A 545 -6.58 16.08 21.17
N VAL A 546 -7.45 16.24 20.18
CA VAL A 546 -8.90 16.06 20.29
C VAL A 546 -9.30 14.96 19.32
N ASN A 547 -9.93 13.89 19.82
CA ASN A 547 -10.45 12.81 19.00
C ASN A 547 -11.97 12.68 19.21
N VAL A 548 -12.69 12.43 18.12
CA VAL A 548 -14.12 12.18 18.09
C VAL A 548 -14.33 10.73 17.72
N VAL A 549 -14.95 9.95 18.62
CA VAL A 549 -15.26 8.54 18.40
C VAL A 549 -16.77 8.43 18.20
N PRO A 550 -17.24 7.99 17.01
CA PRO A 550 -18.66 7.75 16.78
C PRO A 550 -19.16 6.56 17.62
N GLY A 551 -20.46 6.54 17.90
CA GLY A 551 -21.10 5.55 18.78
C GLY A 551 -20.85 4.10 18.34
N GLY A 552 -20.66 3.20 19.32
CA GLY A 552 -20.38 1.79 19.06
C GLY A 552 -19.65 1.07 20.18
N ARG A 553 -19.17 -0.16 19.91
CA ARG A 553 -18.45 -1.00 20.90
C ARG A 553 -17.18 -0.32 21.44
N MET A 554 -16.45 0.43 20.62
CA MET A 554 -15.24 1.14 21.05
C MET A 554 -15.56 2.36 21.93
N ALA A 555 -16.58 3.15 21.59
CA ALA A 555 -17.06 4.25 22.42
C ALA A 555 -17.50 3.77 23.81
N LYS A 556 -18.26 2.65 23.87
CA LYS A 556 -18.66 2.00 25.12
C LYS A 556 -17.46 1.50 25.93
N ALA A 557 -16.47 0.88 25.28
CA ALA A 557 -15.26 0.42 25.93
C ALA A 557 -14.42 1.58 26.50
N ALA A 558 -14.26 2.66 25.75
CA ALA A 558 -13.54 3.86 26.19
C ALA A 558 -14.22 4.51 27.41
N LEU A 559 -15.55 4.64 27.40
CA LEU A 559 -16.31 5.14 28.55
C LEU A 559 -16.23 4.22 29.77
N LEU A 560 -16.37 2.90 29.59
CA LEU A 560 -16.23 1.91 30.68
C LEU A 560 -14.85 1.99 31.35
N MET A 561 -13.79 2.09 30.54
CA MET A 561 -12.42 2.21 31.03
C MET A 561 -12.16 3.57 31.70
N SER A 562 -12.87 4.63 31.28
CA SER A 562 -12.78 5.97 31.88
C SER A 562 -13.52 6.02 33.21
N ARG A 563 -14.67 5.36 33.31
CA ARG A 563 -15.48 5.25 34.52
C ARG A 563 -14.78 4.46 35.64
N SER A 564 -13.92 3.51 35.29
CA SER A 564 -13.18 2.71 36.27
C SER A 564 -11.89 3.36 36.78
N VAL A 565 -11.35 4.38 36.08
CA VAL A 565 -10.03 4.97 36.39
C VAL A 565 -10.07 6.49 36.59
N GLY A 566 -11.09 7.20 36.08
CA GLY A 566 -11.21 8.66 36.12
C GLY A 566 -12.20 9.19 37.16
N GLN A 567 -12.03 10.45 37.58
CA GLN A 567 -13.01 11.17 38.39
C GLN A 567 -14.14 11.73 37.51
N ALA A 568 -15.39 11.61 37.97
CA ALA A 568 -16.53 12.16 37.25
C ALA A 568 -16.51 13.70 37.28
N LEU A 569 -16.83 14.33 36.15
CA LEU A 569 -17.02 15.78 36.02
C LEU A 569 -18.53 16.06 35.85
N PRO A 570 -19.24 16.37 36.94
CA PRO A 570 -20.67 16.66 36.86
C PRO A 570 -20.93 17.96 36.07
N GLY A 571 -21.95 17.96 35.22
CA GLY A 571 -22.40 19.13 34.46
C GLY A 571 -21.75 19.33 33.08
N VAL A 572 -20.89 18.41 32.61
CA VAL A 572 -20.27 18.47 31.28
C VAL A 572 -20.78 17.33 30.40
N GLY A 573 -21.58 17.65 29.39
CA GLY A 573 -22.21 16.65 28.51
C GLY A 573 -23.23 15.76 29.24
N ASP A 574 -23.50 14.58 28.70
CA ASP A 574 -24.35 13.57 29.35
C ASP A 574 -23.58 12.81 30.43
N GLU A 575 -22.29 12.57 30.19
CA GLU A 575 -21.33 12.05 31.17
C GLU A 575 -19.90 12.41 30.78
N ALA A 576 -19.08 12.83 31.75
CA ALA A 576 -17.68 13.16 31.52
C ALA A 576 -16.80 12.68 32.67
N TYR A 577 -15.59 12.25 32.33
CA TYR A 577 -14.60 11.69 33.24
C TYR A 577 -13.22 12.32 32.97
N THR A 578 -12.55 12.76 34.03
CA THR A 578 -11.19 13.28 33.97
C THR A 578 -10.19 12.26 34.52
N GLY A 579 -9.10 12.07 33.78
CA GLY A 579 -7.96 11.25 34.17
C GLY A 579 -6.67 12.09 34.18
N ARG A 580 -5.56 11.48 34.61
CA ARG A 580 -4.30 12.19 34.85
C ARG A 580 -3.80 13.01 33.64
N ASP A 581 -3.99 12.51 32.42
CA ASP A 581 -3.55 13.15 31.17
C ASP A 581 -4.64 13.18 30.07
N ARG A 582 -5.91 12.94 30.43
CA ARG A 582 -7.02 12.85 29.46
C ARG A 582 -8.36 13.26 30.05
N VAL A 583 -9.24 13.80 29.22
CA VAL A 583 -10.65 14.05 29.54
C VAL A 583 -11.50 13.34 28.49
N VAL A 584 -12.50 12.57 28.94
CA VAL A 584 -13.43 11.85 28.07
C VAL A 584 -14.84 12.34 28.39
N GLY A 585 -15.57 12.80 27.40
CA GLY A 585 -16.96 13.27 27.55
C GLY A 585 -17.86 12.67 26.48
N ARG A 586 -19.08 12.29 26.85
CA ARG A 586 -20.12 11.85 25.91
C ARG A 586 -21.21 12.92 25.81
N ARG A 587 -21.69 13.13 24.59
CA ARG A 587 -22.90 13.92 24.29
C ARG A 587 -23.66 13.23 23.16
N GLY A 588 -24.82 12.66 23.45
CA GLY A 588 -25.57 11.79 22.55
C GLY A 588 -24.80 10.50 22.22
N ASP A 589 -24.71 10.19 20.92
CA ASP A 589 -23.98 9.03 20.39
C ASP A 589 -22.49 9.30 20.14
N VAL A 590 -21.99 10.49 20.50
CA VAL A 590 -20.62 10.93 20.21
C VAL A 590 -19.80 10.98 21.49
N VAL A 591 -18.61 10.36 21.45
CA VAL A 591 -17.64 10.41 22.54
C VAL A 591 -16.44 11.27 22.12
N LEU A 592 -16.17 12.30 22.90
CA LEU A 592 -15.06 13.21 22.72
C LEU A 592 -13.93 12.86 23.70
N LEU A 593 -12.72 12.71 23.16
CA LEU A 593 -11.51 12.38 23.91
C LEU A 593 -10.48 13.50 23.73
N VAL A 594 -10.14 14.18 24.83
CA VAL A 594 -9.12 15.23 24.88
C VAL A 594 -7.88 14.71 25.60
N LEU A 595 -6.69 14.86 24.99
CA LEU A 595 -5.43 14.29 25.44
C LEU A 595 -4.34 15.36 25.59
N ARG A 596 -3.59 15.33 26.70
CA ARG A 596 -2.44 16.21 26.98
C ARG A 596 -1.10 15.61 26.45
N PRO A 597 -0.01 16.40 26.34
CA PRO A 597 1.18 16.09 25.52
C PRO A 597 1.84 14.74 25.78
N ASN A 598 1.93 14.35 27.06
CA ASN A 598 2.58 13.09 27.44
C ASN A 598 1.77 11.85 27.01
N ALA A 599 0.46 11.99 26.79
CA ALA A 599 -0.40 10.93 26.26
C ALA A 599 -0.49 10.92 24.72
N VAL A 600 -0.19 12.05 24.05
CA VAL A 600 -0.29 12.14 22.57
C VAL A 600 0.86 11.42 21.86
N ARG A 601 2.06 11.34 22.48
CA ARG A 601 3.18 10.54 21.93
C ARG A 601 2.91 9.03 21.93
N GLU A 602 2.08 8.54 22.85
CA GLU A 602 1.66 7.13 22.90
C GLU A 602 0.42 6.86 22.04
N THR A 603 -0.53 7.80 21.95
CA THR A 603 -1.78 7.61 21.22
C THR A 603 -1.71 7.92 19.72
N ALA A 604 -0.77 8.75 19.25
CA ALA A 604 -0.50 8.88 17.81
C ALA A 604 0.12 7.60 17.21
N ARG A 605 0.62 6.67 18.04
CA ARG A 605 0.94 5.29 17.63
C ARG A 605 -0.24 4.33 17.75
N CYS A 606 -1.36 4.77 18.32
CA CYS A 606 -2.49 3.91 18.69
C CYS A 606 -3.81 4.41 18.09
N SER A 607 -4.02 4.11 16.81
CA SER A 607 -5.35 3.87 16.21
C SER A 607 -5.21 3.03 14.93
N PRO A 608 -6.01 1.96 14.69
CA PRO A 608 -6.81 1.15 15.60
C PRO A 608 -6.03 -0.16 15.92
N ALA A 609 -4.93 -0.04 16.65
CA ALA A 609 -4.27 -1.18 17.26
C ALA A 609 -3.54 -0.63 18.49
N CYS A 610 -3.54 -1.38 19.59
CA CYS A 610 -2.88 -1.04 20.85
C CYS A 610 -3.65 -0.07 21.78
N LEU A 611 -4.44 -0.65 22.67
CA LEU A 611 -4.68 -0.09 24.00
C LEU A 611 -3.97 -1.02 24.99
N ARG A 612 -2.89 -0.56 25.61
CA ARG A 612 -2.36 -1.13 26.86
C ARG A 612 -2.09 0.00 27.85
N PRO A 613 -2.53 -0.14 29.12
CA PRO A 613 -2.13 0.73 30.22
C PRO A 613 -1.22 -0.02 31.22
N ARG A 614 -0.17 0.65 31.73
CA ARG A 614 0.47 0.46 33.05
C ARG A 614 1.18 1.78 33.39
N CYS A 615 1.32 2.32 34.60
CA CYS A 615 1.18 1.84 35.98
C CYS A 615 1.08 3.07 36.94
N ARG A 616 0.61 2.86 38.18
CA ARG A 616 0.93 3.69 39.38
C ARG A 616 1.56 2.73 40.40
N ALA A 617 2.86 2.80 40.66
CA ALA A 617 3.55 3.62 41.67
C ALA A 617 3.29 3.17 43.12
N SER A 618 4.31 2.53 43.71
CA SER A 618 4.47 2.32 45.15
C SER A 618 4.93 3.62 45.82
N LEU A 619 4.27 3.98 46.92
CA LEU A 619 4.52 5.13 47.78
C LEU A 619 5.74 4.88 48.68
N ARG A 620 6.77 5.75 48.58
CA ARG A 620 7.66 6.05 49.71
C ARG A 620 6.99 7.13 50.56
N THR A 621 6.83 6.85 51.84
CA THR A 621 6.36 7.77 52.89
C THR A 621 7.42 8.83 53.19
N CYS A 622 6.98 10.09 53.30
CA CYS A 622 7.75 11.23 53.81
C CYS A 622 7.98 11.13 55.34
N PRO A 623 9.02 11.79 55.88
CA PRO A 623 9.19 12.01 57.32
C PRO A 623 8.41 13.26 57.79
N PRO A 624 8.08 13.39 59.08
CA PRO A 624 7.70 14.66 59.69
C PRO A 624 8.89 15.37 60.37
N LEU A 625 8.79 16.69 60.45
CA LEU A 625 9.72 17.64 61.09
C LEU A 625 9.59 17.67 62.63
N ASP A 626 10.76 17.82 63.28
CA ASP A 626 11.13 18.41 64.59
C ASP A 626 10.69 17.77 65.93
N PRO A 627 11.40 17.99 67.07
CA PRO A 627 12.69 18.69 67.33
C PRO A 627 13.75 17.86 68.13
N GLU A 628 14.94 18.44 68.35
CA GLU A 628 16.02 18.11 69.33
C GLU A 628 15.53 17.62 70.72
N PRO A 629 16.35 16.93 71.58
CA PRO A 629 17.78 17.21 71.86
C PRO A 629 18.76 16.01 72.13
N ILE A 630 20.06 16.32 71.97
CA ILE A 630 21.31 15.99 72.73
C ILE A 630 21.13 15.23 74.09
N PRO A 631 22.11 14.50 74.73
CA PRO A 631 23.54 14.19 74.45
C PRO A 631 24.01 12.72 74.70
N ARG A 632 25.17 12.37 74.13
CA ARG A 632 26.46 11.96 74.78
C ARG A 632 27.22 10.95 73.95
#